data_AF-A0A9W6ZF27-F1
#
_entry.id   AF-A0A9W6ZF27-F1
#
_cell.length_a   1.000
_cell.length_b   1.000
_cell.length_c   1.000
_cell.angle_alpha   90.00
_cell.angle_beta   90.00
_cell.angle_gamma   90.00
#
_symmetry.space_group_name_H-M   'P 1'
#
loop_
_entity.id
_entity.type
_entity.pdbx_description
1 polymer ?
#
loop_
_entity_poly.entity_id
_entity_poly.type
_entity_poly.pdbx_seq_one_letter_code
_entity_poly.pdbx_strand_id
1 'polypeptide(L)'
;MHLLAALLILSNAAAFHNSPSLVSPIYPKLQAPLTKLASTSSSNYGADQITVLEGLDPVRKRPGMYIGSTGIAGLHHLVWEVVDNSIDEVMAGHATKAVLTINEDGSLTVSDDGRGIPTDLHSVTGKSALETVMTVLHAGGKFGGDASGYKVSGGLHGVGVSVVNALSEWVTVRVRRDGIVQQMKFDRGVPSTELETVQADSELDGDFVKGTTVTFKPDALVFKGEDGKPCVEFQASRLEGRLDELAYLNKDLNLVLCDRRPGGVPERVFHHSGGLASYVDLLTNTKQPLLVPSDSKAKKVKKADMANAAKVDYMLSPDGSSLMFEGYSDDSGSPVHVSCALRWCSDMYTESILSFCNNIRTKDGGSHVDGMKNCLTRTINQCAKRAGKIKEGESNLPGEFIREGLTAVVSVKVQEPEFEGQTKGRLGNPEVRPAMEQVLASELTKLFEWRPDILNKIVEKASAAQQAAVAARAARDMVRRKSLLTTTILPGKLADCATKDPAQGEIFIVEGDSAAGSAKQGRDRNTQAILPLRGKILNIERAAAEKIYQNTELQSLISALGLGIKGSDFDLKSLRYHKVIIMTDADVDGAHIRVLLLTFFYRYQRDLIENGYVYVACPPLYKITSGRKVEYVYDEGAKEAYLESLGEEAAGRATLQRFKGLGEMMPQQLWDTTMNPDVRTLMQVKVDDCARADQVFSVLMGDQVGPRRDFISKNAESLMLDDLDF
;
A
#
# COMPACT_ATOMS: atom_id res chain seq x y z
N MET A 1 -28.08 -0.29 1.86
CA MET A 1 -27.65 0.41 0.63
C MET A 1 -26.24 0.98 0.73
N HIS A 2 -25.93 1.85 1.68
CA HIS A 2 -24.62 2.53 1.73
C HIS A 2 -23.43 1.69 2.23
N LEU A 3 -23.63 0.71 3.11
CA LEU A 3 -22.57 -0.27 3.48
C LEU A 3 -22.36 -1.36 2.41
N LEU A 4 -23.35 -1.56 1.53
CA LEU A 4 -23.37 -2.61 0.50
C LEU A 4 -22.44 -2.29 -0.69
N ALA A 5 -22.31 -1.01 -1.02
CA ALA A 5 -21.34 -0.52 -2.01
C ALA A 5 -19.89 -0.81 -1.61
N ALA A 6 -19.61 -0.65 -0.32
CA ALA A 6 -18.31 -0.93 0.27
C ALA A 6 -17.95 -2.43 0.29
N LEU A 7 -18.97 -3.28 0.37
CA LEU A 7 -18.90 -4.75 0.41
C LEU A 7 -18.46 -5.35 -0.94
N LEU A 8 -18.97 -4.81 -2.05
CA LEU A 8 -18.64 -5.24 -3.41
C LEU A 8 -17.24 -4.80 -3.87
N ILE A 9 -16.70 -3.74 -3.29
CA ILE A 9 -15.34 -3.27 -3.59
C ILE A 9 -14.29 -4.04 -2.79
N LEU A 10 -14.64 -4.56 -1.61
CA LEU A 10 -13.80 -5.49 -0.85
C LEU A 10 -13.80 -6.89 -1.48
N SER A 11 -14.92 -7.33 -2.06
CA SER A 11 -14.99 -8.57 -2.83
C SER A 11 -14.19 -8.46 -4.14
N ASN A 12 -14.30 -7.35 -4.88
CA ASN A 12 -13.50 -7.12 -6.10
C ASN A 12 -12.01 -6.74 -5.85
N ALA A 13 -11.59 -6.48 -4.61
CA ALA A 13 -10.20 -6.20 -4.25
C ALA A 13 -9.42 -7.42 -3.75
N ALA A 14 -10.09 -8.55 -3.51
CA ALA A 14 -9.47 -9.84 -3.26
C ALA A 14 -9.71 -10.70 -4.50
N ALA A 15 -8.68 -11.06 -5.25
CA ALA A 15 -8.84 -11.94 -6.40
C ALA A 15 -9.47 -13.28 -5.97
N PHE A 16 -10.74 -13.51 -6.29
CA PHE A 16 -11.37 -14.82 -6.11
C PHE A 16 -10.86 -15.77 -7.18
N HIS A 17 -10.15 -16.81 -6.77
CA HIS A 17 -9.78 -17.92 -7.64
C HIS A 17 -10.65 -19.12 -7.34
N ASN A 18 -11.45 -19.53 -8.32
CA ASN A 18 -12.05 -20.87 -8.34
C ASN A 18 -10.91 -21.90 -8.45
N SER A 19 -10.61 -22.58 -7.36
CA SER A 19 -9.60 -23.65 -7.34
C SER A 19 -10.32 -25.01 -7.33
N PRO A 20 -10.16 -25.86 -8.36
CA PRO A 20 -10.54 -27.25 -8.26
C PRO A 20 -9.59 -27.97 -7.28
N SER A 21 -10.16 -28.84 -6.45
CA SER A 21 -9.46 -29.63 -5.44
C SER A 21 -8.29 -30.44 -6.05
N LEU A 22 -7.05 -29.99 -5.85
CA LEU A 22 -5.85 -30.79 -6.10
C LEU A 22 -5.51 -31.56 -4.82
N VAL A 23 -6.02 -32.79 -4.76
CA VAL A 23 -5.52 -33.82 -3.85
C VAL A 23 -4.10 -34.16 -4.27
N SER A 24 -3.12 -33.79 -3.46
CA SER A 24 -1.74 -34.27 -3.58
C SER A 24 -1.63 -35.62 -2.86
N PRO A 25 -1.18 -36.71 -3.53
CA PRO A 25 -0.94 -37.97 -2.85
C PRO A 25 0.42 -37.97 -2.14
N ILE A 26 0.37 -38.37 -0.88
CA ILE A 26 1.48 -38.65 0.03
C ILE A 26 2.13 -40.00 -0.36
N TYR A 27 3.39 -39.91 -0.83
CA TYR A 27 4.54 -40.86 -0.81
C TYR A 27 4.40 -42.32 -1.32
N PRO A 28 5.50 -42.88 -1.88
CA PRO A 28 6.32 -43.74 -1.01
C PRO A 28 7.84 -43.55 -1.19
N LYS A 29 8.56 -43.76 -0.09
CA LYS A 29 10.02 -43.96 -0.06
C LYS A 29 10.42 -45.08 -1.03
N LEU A 30 11.27 -44.78 -2.01
CA LEU A 30 11.99 -45.79 -2.78
C LEU A 30 13.48 -45.78 -2.40
N GLN A 31 13.87 -46.75 -1.57
CA GLN A 31 15.21 -47.29 -1.59
C GLN A 31 15.30 -48.25 -2.77
N ALA A 32 16.08 -47.89 -3.80
CA ALA A 32 16.59 -48.83 -4.80
C ALA A 32 17.93 -48.31 -5.35
N PRO A 33 18.85 -49.20 -5.73
CA PRO A 33 20.29 -48.95 -5.71
C PRO A 33 20.79 -48.17 -6.93
N LEU A 34 21.89 -47.44 -6.73
CA LEU A 34 22.71 -46.79 -7.77
C LEU A 34 23.04 -47.80 -8.88
N THR A 35 22.24 -47.80 -9.93
CA THR A 35 22.49 -48.58 -11.13
C THR A 35 23.09 -47.63 -12.17
N LYS A 36 24.31 -47.96 -12.62
CA LYS A 36 25.14 -47.22 -13.59
C LYS A 36 24.31 -46.55 -14.68
N LEU A 37 24.32 -45.22 -14.69
CA LEU A 37 23.95 -44.41 -15.86
C LEU A 37 24.92 -44.76 -16.99
N ALA A 38 24.37 -45.39 -18.03
CA ALA A 38 25.05 -45.56 -19.29
C ALA A 38 25.32 -44.17 -19.90
N SER A 39 26.58 -43.95 -20.26
CA SER A 39 27.06 -42.82 -21.03
C SER A 39 26.49 -42.84 -22.45
N THR A 40 25.70 -41.83 -22.83
CA THR A 40 25.68 -41.25 -24.20
C THR A 40 24.80 -40.00 -24.27
N SER A 41 25.39 -38.86 -23.98
CA SER A 41 25.41 -37.68 -24.86
C SER A 41 26.26 -36.63 -24.16
N SER A 42 27.53 -36.51 -24.54
CA SER A 42 28.35 -35.37 -24.15
C SER A 42 27.70 -34.12 -24.76
N SER A 43 26.89 -33.41 -23.97
CA SER A 43 26.48 -32.06 -24.33
C SER A 43 27.74 -31.24 -24.44
N ASN A 44 28.09 -30.81 -25.66
CA ASN A 44 29.20 -29.90 -25.92
C ASN A 44 28.92 -28.53 -25.26
N TYR A 45 29.05 -28.46 -23.94
CA TYR A 45 29.08 -27.21 -23.19
C TYR A 45 30.48 -26.60 -23.35
N GLY A 46 30.65 -25.87 -24.45
CA GLY A 46 31.85 -25.12 -24.79
C GLY A 46 31.62 -23.62 -24.74
N ALA A 47 32.67 -22.84 -25.03
CA ALA A 47 32.60 -21.38 -25.05
C ALA A 47 31.49 -20.82 -25.96
N ASP A 48 31.18 -21.52 -27.06
CA ASP A 48 30.16 -21.11 -28.03
C ASP A 48 28.72 -21.13 -27.48
N GLN A 49 28.49 -21.79 -26.34
CA GLN A 49 27.19 -21.76 -25.64
C GLN A 49 27.06 -20.59 -24.65
N ILE A 50 28.13 -19.81 -24.45
CA ILE A 50 28.11 -18.58 -23.66
C ILE A 50 27.61 -17.45 -24.56
N THR A 51 26.34 -17.05 -24.39
CA THR A 51 25.79 -15.90 -25.09
C THR A 51 26.13 -14.61 -24.33
N VAL A 52 26.97 -13.77 -24.93
CA VAL A 52 27.18 -12.38 -24.48
C VAL A 52 26.10 -11.51 -25.10
N LEU A 53 25.44 -10.70 -24.28
CA LEU A 53 24.43 -9.74 -24.72
C LEU A 53 25.06 -8.35 -24.72
N GLU A 54 25.05 -7.68 -25.86
CA GLU A 54 25.66 -6.36 -26.04
C GLU A 54 24.60 -5.25 -25.99
N GLY A 55 25.02 -4.03 -25.67
CA GLY A 55 24.13 -2.86 -25.63
C GLY A 55 22.95 -3.04 -24.66
N LEU A 56 21.73 -2.89 -25.19
CA LEU A 56 20.47 -2.93 -24.41
C LEU A 56 19.73 -4.29 -24.50
N ASP A 57 20.27 -5.27 -25.20
CA ASP A 57 19.71 -6.63 -25.27
C ASP A 57 19.51 -7.31 -23.91
N PRO A 58 20.41 -7.15 -22.90
CA PRO A 58 20.18 -7.70 -21.57
C PRO A 58 18.87 -7.21 -20.94
N VAL A 59 18.54 -5.94 -21.14
CA VAL A 59 17.33 -5.30 -20.59
C VAL A 59 16.08 -5.91 -21.20
N ARG A 60 16.05 -6.08 -22.52
CA ARG A 60 14.91 -6.68 -23.23
C ARG A 60 14.72 -8.16 -22.93
N LYS A 61 15.81 -8.91 -22.71
CA LYS A 61 15.72 -10.34 -22.33
C LYS A 61 15.28 -10.54 -20.88
N ARG A 62 15.60 -9.62 -19.98
CA ARG A 62 15.28 -9.72 -18.55
C ARG A 62 14.70 -8.41 -17.98
N PRO A 63 13.56 -7.93 -18.49
CA PRO A 63 12.99 -6.63 -18.12
C PRO A 63 12.69 -6.53 -16.62
N GLY A 64 12.17 -7.59 -16.01
CA GLY A 64 11.84 -7.61 -14.58
C GLY A 64 13.02 -7.32 -13.64
N MET A 65 14.26 -7.56 -14.07
CA MET A 65 15.45 -7.23 -13.28
C MET A 65 15.70 -5.71 -13.20
N TYR A 66 15.27 -4.96 -14.21
CA TYR A 66 15.48 -3.51 -14.30
C TYR A 66 14.26 -2.72 -13.83
N ILE A 67 13.06 -3.14 -14.21
CA ILE A 67 11.80 -2.43 -13.90
C ILE A 67 10.91 -3.14 -12.86
N GLY A 68 11.37 -4.26 -12.29
CA GLY A 68 10.69 -5.03 -11.26
C GLY A 68 9.63 -6.00 -11.79
N SER A 69 8.78 -5.57 -12.72
CA SER A 69 7.75 -6.42 -13.33
C SER A 69 7.50 -6.04 -14.79
N THR A 70 6.84 -6.90 -15.56
CA THR A 70 6.36 -6.59 -16.93
C THR A 70 4.86 -6.29 -16.98
N GLY A 71 4.21 -6.19 -15.83
CA GLY A 71 2.80 -5.82 -15.71
C GLY A 71 2.63 -4.30 -15.56
N ILE A 72 1.46 -3.90 -15.06
CA ILE A 72 1.07 -2.48 -14.93
C ILE A 72 2.05 -1.66 -14.08
N ALA A 73 2.63 -2.25 -13.04
CA ALA A 73 3.61 -1.57 -12.18
C ALA A 73 4.90 -1.25 -12.93
N GLY A 74 5.41 -2.19 -13.74
CA GLY A 74 6.59 -1.99 -14.58
C GLY A 74 6.35 -0.99 -15.70
N LEU A 75 5.15 -0.98 -16.30
CA LEU A 75 4.77 0.00 -17.32
C LEU A 75 4.88 1.43 -16.78
N HIS A 76 4.31 1.69 -15.60
CA HIS A 76 4.39 3.01 -14.98
C HIS A 76 5.79 3.33 -14.48
N HIS A 77 6.61 2.33 -14.18
CA HIS A 77 8.02 2.54 -13.82
C HIS A 77 8.81 3.19 -14.96
N LEU A 78 8.49 2.89 -16.23
CA LEU A 78 9.09 3.61 -17.36
C LEU A 78 8.82 5.12 -17.30
N VAL A 79 7.59 5.49 -16.94
CA VAL A 79 7.19 6.90 -16.79
C VAL A 79 8.00 7.55 -15.68
N TRP A 80 8.16 6.86 -14.54
CA TRP A 80 8.93 7.37 -13.40
C TRP A 80 10.39 7.61 -13.73
N GLU A 81 11.03 6.74 -14.49
CA GLU A 81 12.43 6.95 -14.90
C GLU A 81 12.63 8.20 -15.78
N VAL A 82 11.62 8.59 -16.56
CA VAL A 82 11.66 9.84 -17.34
C VAL A 82 11.33 11.04 -16.46
N VAL A 83 10.26 10.96 -15.68
CA VAL A 83 9.81 12.04 -14.78
C VAL A 83 10.88 12.37 -13.75
N ASP A 84 11.51 11.37 -13.13
CA ASP A 84 12.54 11.56 -12.11
C ASP A 84 13.75 12.34 -12.67
N ASN A 85 14.06 12.23 -13.97
CA ASN A 85 15.10 13.07 -14.60
C ASN A 85 14.68 14.54 -14.66
N SER A 86 13.41 14.82 -15.00
CA SER A 86 12.87 16.18 -14.96
C SER A 86 12.83 16.72 -13.53
N ILE A 87 12.49 15.88 -12.54
CA ILE A 87 12.55 16.23 -11.11
C ILE A 87 13.98 16.52 -10.65
N ASP A 88 14.98 15.78 -11.14
CA ASP A 88 16.39 16.04 -10.81
C ASP A 88 16.84 17.43 -11.33
N GLU A 89 16.34 17.89 -12.48
CA GLU A 89 16.55 19.27 -12.95
C GLU A 89 15.88 20.31 -12.05
N VAL A 90 14.71 20.00 -11.49
CA VAL A 90 14.01 20.85 -10.51
C VAL A 90 14.80 20.92 -9.21
N MET A 91 15.28 19.78 -8.71
CA MET A 91 16.11 19.70 -7.50
C MET A 91 17.43 20.47 -7.66
N ALA A 92 17.99 20.51 -8.87
CA ALA A 92 19.16 21.33 -9.21
C ALA A 92 18.84 22.82 -9.41
N GLY A 93 17.55 23.23 -9.35
CA GLY A 93 17.12 24.61 -9.50
C GLY A 93 17.10 25.12 -10.96
N HIS A 94 17.08 24.21 -11.93
CA HIS A 94 17.13 24.55 -13.35
C HIS A 94 15.79 24.43 -14.09
N ALA A 95 14.85 23.68 -13.52
CA ALA A 95 13.49 23.48 -14.00
C ALA A 95 12.45 23.93 -12.96
N THR A 96 11.29 24.40 -13.42
CA THR A 96 10.14 24.82 -12.61
C THR A 96 8.84 24.18 -13.07
N LYS A 97 8.80 23.58 -14.26
CA LYS A 97 7.61 23.00 -14.86
C LYS A 97 7.94 21.72 -15.62
N ALA A 98 7.15 20.68 -15.39
CA ALA A 98 7.15 19.51 -16.25
C ALA A 98 5.71 19.10 -16.64
N VAL A 99 5.55 18.71 -17.90
CA VAL A 99 4.26 18.36 -18.51
C VAL A 99 4.33 16.91 -18.95
N LEU A 100 3.38 16.10 -18.47
CA LEU A 100 3.16 14.73 -18.88
C LEU A 100 1.90 14.67 -19.73
N THR A 101 1.98 14.07 -20.90
CA THR A 101 0.84 13.89 -21.81
C THR A 101 0.68 12.42 -22.14
N ILE A 102 -0.51 11.87 -21.88
CA ILE A 102 -0.94 10.57 -22.42
C ILE A 102 -1.58 10.85 -23.78
N ASN A 103 -0.98 10.30 -24.84
CA ASN A 103 -1.42 10.54 -26.21
C ASN A 103 -2.51 9.54 -26.64
N GLU A 104 -3.28 9.91 -27.67
CA GLU A 104 -4.36 9.06 -28.21
C GLU A 104 -3.85 7.72 -28.77
N ASP A 105 -2.60 7.68 -29.25
CA ASP A 105 -1.97 6.49 -29.85
C ASP A 105 -1.39 5.51 -28.82
N GLY A 106 -1.58 5.78 -27.52
CA GLY A 106 -1.06 4.99 -26.41
C GLY A 106 0.40 5.30 -26.04
N SER A 107 1.03 6.30 -26.65
CA SER A 107 2.35 6.80 -26.23
C SER A 107 2.23 7.79 -25.06
N LEU A 108 3.36 8.06 -24.41
CA LEU A 108 3.47 9.05 -23.34
C LEU A 108 4.61 10.02 -23.61
N THR A 109 4.34 11.30 -23.41
CA THR A 109 5.28 12.40 -23.56
C THR A 109 5.57 13.04 -22.20
N VAL A 110 6.84 13.25 -21.87
CA VAL A 110 7.28 14.06 -20.72
C VAL A 110 8.13 15.21 -21.25
N SER A 111 7.81 16.43 -20.87
CA SER A 111 8.50 17.65 -21.32
C SER A 111 8.83 18.53 -20.11
N ASP A 112 10.08 18.97 -19.99
CA ASP A 112 10.54 19.88 -18.91
C ASP A 112 11.17 21.16 -19.45
N ASP A 113 11.26 22.17 -18.58
CA ASP A 113 11.96 23.44 -18.79
C ASP A 113 13.40 23.45 -18.23
N GLY A 114 14.04 22.29 -18.11
CA GLY A 114 15.38 22.15 -17.56
C GLY A 114 16.51 22.65 -18.48
N ARG A 115 17.74 22.21 -18.22
CA ARG A 115 18.91 22.57 -19.06
C ARG A 115 18.91 21.88 -20.44
N GLY A 116 18.24 20.74 -20.56
CA GLY A 116 18.31 19.88 -21.74
C GLY A 116 19.48 18.89 -21.67
N ILE A 117 19.25 17.64 -22.09
CA ILE A 117 20.32 16.63 -22.19
C ILE A 117 21.44 17.15 -23.12
N PRO A 118 22.72 17.09 -22.74
CA PRO A 118 23.82 17.50 -23.61
C PRO A 118 23.81 16.74 -24.95
N THR A 119 24.05 17.45 -26.04
CA THR A 119 24.08 16.88 -27.40
C THR A 119 25.47 16.89 -28.03
N ASP A 120 26.45 17.49 -27.35
CA ASP A 120 27.85 17.49 -27.75
C ASP A 120 28.43 16.07 -27.85
N LEU A 121 29.52 15.93 -28.61
CA LEU A 121 30.26 14.67 -28.70
C LEU A 121 30.85 14.27 -27.35
N HIS A 122 30.55 13.05 -26.91
CA HIS A 122 31.09 12.48 -25.70
C HIS A 122 32.48 11.90 -25.95
N SER A 123 33.46 12.29 -25.14
CA SER A 123 34.90 12.05 -25.37
C SER A 123 35.29 10.57 -25.42
N VAL A 124 34.56 9.69 -24.74
CA VAL A 124 34.86 8.25 -24.68
C VAL A 124 34.14 7.46 -25.77
N THR A 125 32.87 7.78 -26.04
CA THR A 125 32.02 6.99 -26.95
C THR A 125 32.10 7.49 -28.39
N GLY A 126 32.58 8.73 -28.61
CA GLY A 126 32.65 9.34 -29.94
C GLY A 126 31.28 9.64 -30.56
N LYS A 127 30.20 9.47 -29.79
CA LYS A 127 28.80 9.70 -30.16
C LYS A 127 28.27 10.96 -29.48
N SER A 128 27.11 11.46 -29.88
CA SER A 128 26.45 12.51 -29.10
C SER A 128 26.20 12.03 -27.67
N ALA A 129 26.27 12.94 -26.69
CA ALA A 129 25.98 12.62 -25.31
C ALA A 129 24.53 12.14 -25.14
N LEU A 130 23.59 12.65 -25.93
CA LEU A 130 22.22 12.15 -26.03
C LEU A 130 22.18 10.67 -26.43
N GLU A 131 22.81 10.30 -27.55
CA GLU A 131 22.86 8.89 -27.97
C GLU A 131 23.52 8.01 -26.91
N THR A 132 24.59 8.51 -26.29
CA THR A 132 25.33 7.77 -25.26
C THR A 132 24.44 7.44 -24.06
N VAL A 133 23.71 8.42 -23.52
CA VAL A 133 22.80 8.20 -22.38
C VAL A 133 21.60 7.32 -22.75
N MET A 134 21.18 7.34 -24.01
CA MET A 134 20.05 6.53 -24.50
C MET A 134 20.41 5.08 -24.84
N THR A 135 21.68 4.78 -25.13
CA THR A 135 22.11 3.47 -25.66
C THR A 135 23.12 2.72 -24.79
N VAL A 136 23.74 3.39 -23.82
CA VAL A 136 24.76 2.80 -22.94
C VAL A 136 24.22 2.75 -21.51
N LEU A 137 24.16 1.54 -20.93
CA LEU A 137 23.84 1.37 -19.51
C LEU A 137 24.92 2.01 -18.63
N HIS A 138 24.51 2.62 -17.53
CA HIS A 138 25.39 3.31 -16.59
C HIS A 138 26.09 4.54 -17.19
N ALA A 139 25.51 5.15 -18.22
CA ALA A 139 25.97 6.42 -18.77
C ALA A 139 25.07 7.57 -18.31
N GLY A 140 25.64 8.57 -17.64
CA GLY A 140 24.90 9.74 -17.20
C GLY A 140 25.73 10.75 -16.43
N GLY A 141 25.27 12.00 -16.35
CA GLY A 141 25.96 13.07 -15.63
C GLY A 141 25.92 12.96 -14.10
N LYS A 142 25.31 11.89 -13.56
CA LYS A 142 24.98 11.70 -12.13
C LYS A 142 26.07 10.97 -11.32
N PHE A 143 27.19 10.56 -11.95
CA PHE A 143 28.26 9.77 -11.33
C PHE A 143 29.53 10.56 -10.98
N GLY A 144 29.51 11.90 -11.13
CA GLY A 144 30.72 12.72 -11.09
C GLY A 144 31.16 13.25 -9.72
N GLY A 145 30.50 12.87 -8.62
CA GLY A 145 30.75 13.48 -7.30
C GLY A 145 30.66 15.00 -7.35
N ASP A 146 31.70 15.71 -6.90
CA ASP A 146 31.79 17.18 -6.94
C ASP A 146 31.82 17.78 -8.37
N ALA A 147 32.19 16.98 -9.38
CA ALA A 147 32.19 17.37 -10.79
C ALA A 147 30.90 16.93 -11.54
N SER A 148 29.91 16.37 -10.82
CA SER A 148 28.63 15.98 -11.39
C SER A 148 27.80 17.20 -11.80
N GLY A 149 27.03 17.06 -12.89
CA GLY A 149 26.02 18.05 -13.29
C GLY A 149 24.83 18.15 -12.30
N TYR A 150 24.77 17.28 -11.29
CA TYR A 150 23.75 17.23 -10.24
C TYR A 150 24.40 17.07 -8.86
N LYS A 151 24.18 18.02 -7.95
CA LYS A 151 24.66 17.91 -6.57
C LYS A 151 23.84 16.94 -5.71
N VAL A 152 22.57 16.73 -6.06
CA VAL A 152 21.65 15.81 -5.39
C VAL A 152 20.72 15.27 -6.48
N SER A 153 20.55 13.95 -6.57
CA SER A 153 19.63 13.33 -7.53
C SER A 153 19.04 12.01 -7.00
N GLY A 154 17.81 11.66 -7.41
CA GLY A 154 17.23 10.34 -7.10
C GLY A 154 17.76 9.22 -7.99
N GLY A 155 18.16 9.58 -9.22
CA GLY A 155 18.62 8.64 -10.25
C GLY A 155 20.09 8.21 -10.10
N LEU A 156 20.39 7.25 -9.22
CA LEU A 156 21.78 6.84 -8.94
C LEU A 156 22.47 5.94 -9.98
N HIS A 157 21.72 5.24 -10.83
CA HIS A 157 22.25 4.09 -11.56
C HIS A 157 22.59 4.36 -13.03
N GLY A 158 22.17 5.52 -13.58
CA GLY A 158 22.41 5.88 -14.98
C GLY A 158 21.89 4.86 -16.00
N VAL A 159 20.85 4.10 -15.65
CA VAL A 159 20.20 3.11 -16.52
C VAL A 159 18.78 3.50 -16.93
N GLY A 160 18.14 4.42 -16.20
CA GLY A 160 16.71 4.72 -16.31
C GLY A 160 16.21 4.95 -17.74
N VAL A 161 16.66 6.04 -18.37
CA VAL A 161 16.18 6.42 -19.71
C VAL A 161 16.61 5.43 -20.81
N SER A 162 17.77 4.77 -20.66
CA SER A 162 18.20 3.70 -21.56
C SER A 162 17.32 2.45 -21.45
N VAL A 163 16.78 2.14 -20.26
CA VAL A 163 15.79 1.07 -20.05
C VAL A 163 14.45 1.43 -20.69
N VAL A 164 14.02 2.69 -20.58
CA VAL A 164 12.84 3.20 -21.30
C VAL A 164 13.02 3.02 -22.80
N ASN A 165 14.19 3.38 -23.34
CA ASN A 165 14.52 3.17 -24.74
C ASN A 165 14.47 1.68 -25.14
N ALA A 166 15.10 0.81 -24.35
CA ALA A 166 15.14 -0.61 -24.59
C ALA A 166 13.75 -1.26 -24.60
N LEU A 167 12.85 -0.84 -23.71
CA LEU A 167 11.54 -1.47 -23.50
C LEU A 167 10.39 -0.78 -24.25
N SER A 168 10.70 0.21 -25.09
CA SER A 168 9.73 0.87 -25.96
C SER A 168 9.79 0.31 -27.38
N GLU A 169 8.67 0.36 -28.10
CA GLU A 169 8.62 0.12 -29.54
C GLU A 169 9.44 1.19 -30.25
N TRP A 170 9.17 2.45 -29.91
CA TRP A 170 9.93 3.61 -30.36
C TRP A 170 10.06 4.66 -29.26
N VAL A 171 11.12 5.47 -29.33
CA VAL A 171 11.35 6.65 -28.50
C VAL A 171 11.82 7.80 -29.37
N THR A 172 11.26 8.98 -29.17
CA THR A 172 11.74 10.24 -29.75
C THR A 172 12.16 11.17 -28.63
N VAL A 173 13.40 11.66 -28.69
CA VAL A 173 13.93 12.66 -27.75
C VAL A 173 14.21 13.95 -28.50
N ARG A 174 13.63 15.05 -28.00
CA ARG A 174 13.87 16.41 -28.48
C ARG A 174 14.54 17.21 -27.37
N VAL A 175 15.64 17.87 -27.69
CA VAL A 175 16.42 18.71 -26.77
C VAL A 175 16.37 20.14 -27.30
N ARG A 176 15.95 21.06 -26.43
CA ARG A 176 15.97 22.50 -26.68
C ARG A 176 17.09 23.10 -25.86
N ARG A 177 18.14 23.57 -26.51
CA ARG A 177 19.31 24.13 -25.85
C ARG A 177 19.98 25.15 -26.77
N ASP A 178 20.45 26.25 -26.21
CA ASP A 178 21.16 27.30 -26.96
C ASP A 178 20.41 27.84 -28.21
N GLY A 179 19.07 27.87 -28.14
CA GLY A 179 18.21 28.37 -29.21
C GLY A 179 18.02 27.42 -30.40
N ILE A 180 18.56 26.20 -30.32
CA ILE A 180 18.37 25.14 -31.31
C ILE A 180 17.54 24.00 -30.73
N VAL A 181 16.76 23.35 -31.60
CA VAL A 181 16.03 22.12 -31.27
C VAL A 181 16.69 20.97 -32.03
N GLN A 182 17.18 19.98 -31.28
CA GLN A 182 17.79 18.78 -31.83
C GLN A 182 16.96 17.56 -31.46
N GLN A 183 16.81 16.63 -32.38
CA GLN A 183 15.98 15.45 -32.22
C GLN A 183 16.75 14.19 -32.60
N MET A 184 16.48 13.10 -31.87
CA MET A 184 16.93 11.77 -32.21
C MET A 184 15.82 10.75 -31.96
N LYS A 185 15.68 9.77 -32.85
CA LYS A 185 14.68 8.71 -32.76
C LYS A 185 15.34 7.35 -32.57
N PHE A 186 14.69 6.48 -31.82
CA PHE A 186 15.15 5.13 -31.50
C PHE A 186 14.01 4.12 -31.69
N ASP A 187 14.36 2.93 -32.20
CA ASP A 187 13.45 1.79 -32.31
C ASP A 187 14.01 0.65 -31.46
N ARG A 188 13.26 0.24 -30.42
CA ARG A 188 13.63 -0.85 -29.51
C ARG A 188 15.06 -0.77 -28.94
N GLY A 189 15.50 0.44 -28.58
CA GLY A 189 16.83 0.68 -28.02
C GLY A 189 17.92 1.01 -29.05
N VAL A 190 17.63 0.92 -30.34
CA VAL A 190 18.60 1.17 -31.42
C VAL A 190 18.33 2.54 -32.07
N PRO A 191 19.36 3.39 -32.30
CA PRO A 191 19.21 4.60 -33.08
C PRO A 191 18.62 4.35 -34.48
N SER A 192 17.54 5.04 -34.81
CA SER A 192 16.88 4.97 -36.13
C SER A 192 17.21 6.17 -37.03
N THR A 193 17.59 7.29 -36.43
CA THR A 193 18.08 8.51 -37.09
C THR A 193 19.39 8.96 -36.47
N GLU A 194 20.17 9.76 -37.21
CA GLU A 194 21.23 10.56 -36.59
C GLU A 194 20.64 11.71 -35.78
N LEU A 195 21.48 12.49 -35.09
CA LEU A 195 21.06 13.69 -34.38
C LEU A 195 20.76 14.80 -35.39
N GLU A 196 19.48 15.17 -35.51
CA GLU A 196 19.01 16.13 -36.51
C GLU A 196 18.58 17.45 -35.86
N THR A 197 18.89 18.58 -36.49
CA THR A 197 18.31 19.88 -36.11
C THR A 197 16.93 20.01 -36.73
N VAL A 198 15.92 20.22 -35.90
CA VAL A 198 14.51 20.32 -36.30
C VAL A 198 13.93 21.69 -35.94
N GLN A 199 12.79 22.02 -36.51
CA GLN A 199 12.03 23.21 -36.11
C GLN A 199 11.34 22.97 -34.76
N ALA A 200 11.12 24.05 -34.01
CA ALA A 200 10.30 24.01 -32.81
C ALA A 200 8.85 23.65 -33.17
N ASP A 201 8.24 22.80 -32.35
CA ASP A 201 6.90 22.28 -32.52
C ASP A 201 6.08 22.66 -31.28
N SER A 202 5.08 23.52 -31.43
CA SER A 202 4.31 24.01 -30.28
C SER A 202 3.48 22.91 -29.60
N GLU A 203 3.11 21.83 -30.30
CA GLU A 203 2.32 20.75 -29.71
C GLU A 203 3.16 19.81 -28.84
N LEU A 204 4.41 19.56 -29.25
CA LEU A 204 5.34 18.66 -28.55
C LEU A 204 6.25 19.41 -27.57
N ASP A 205 6.74 20.57 -27.97
CA ASP A 205 7.69 21.36 -27.19
C ASP A 205 6.97 22.30 -26.21
N GLY A 206 5.69 22.61 -26.45
CA GLY A 206 4.93 23.58 -25.66
C GLY A 206 5.55 24.98 -25.70
N ASP A 207 5.42 25.72 -24.59
CA ASP A 207 5.99 27.06 -24.44
C ASP A 207 7.48 27.04 -23.99
N PHE A 208 8.13 25.87 -24.00
CA PHE A 208 9.47 25.72 -23.44
C PHE A 208 10.56 26.17 -24.41
N VAL A 209 11.35 27.15 -23.99
CA VAL A 209 12.50 27.68 -24.75
C VAL A 209 13.76 26.82 -24.58
N LYS A 210 13.85 26.06 -23.48
CA LYS A 210 14.94 25.14 -23.15
C LYS A 210 14.37 23.89 -22.46
N GLY A 211 15.13 22.80 -22.44
CA GLY A 211 14.79 21.57 -21.71
C GLY A 211 14.62 20.36 -22.63
N THR A 212 14.13 19.25 -22.09
CA THR A 212 14.03 17.98 -22.82
C THR A 212 12.58 17.52 -22.97
N THR A 213 12.23 17.00 -24.13
CA THR A 213 10.97 16.29 -24.38
C THR A 213 11.27 14.86 -24.78
N VAL A 214 10.74 13.90 -24.03
CA VAL A 214 10.85 12.46 -24.31
C VAL A 214 9.46 11.92 -24.58
N THR A 215 9.24 11.40 -25.79
CA THR A 215 8.00 10.72 -26.18
C THR A 215 8.33 9.26 -26.45
N PHE A 216 7.62 8.34 -25.80
CA PHE A 216 7.86 6.91 -25.99
C PHE A 216 6.56 6.10 -26.04
N LYS A 217 6.59 5.02 -26.83
CA LYS A 217 5.51 4.03 -26.89
C LYS A 217 5.99 2.69 -26.34
N PRO A 218 5.44 2.20 -25.23
CA PRO A 218 5.85 0.92 -24.63
C PRO A 218 5.69 -0.27 -25.59
N ASP A 219 6.63 -1.21 -25.57
CA ASP A 219 6.57 -2.39 -26.47
C ASP A 219 5.57 -3.43 -25.96
N ALA A 220 4.49 -3.64 -26.71
CA ALA A 220 3.45 -4.64 -26.42
C ALA A 220 3.97 -6.08 -26.37
N LEU A 221 5.15 -6.37 -26.93
CA LEU A 221 5.79 -7.68 -26.82
C LEU A 221 6.41 -7.93 -25.45
N VAL A 222 6.80 -6.87 -24.74
CA VAL A 222 7.43 -6.92 -23.41
C VAL A 222 6.39 -6.86 -22.31
N PHE A 223 5.47 -5.90 -22.38
CA PHE A 223 4.51 -5.66 -21.31
C PHE A 223 3.29 -6.55 -21.45
N LYS A 224 3.12 -7.47 -20.50
CA LYS A 224 2.02 -8.44 -20.48
C LYS A 224 1.37 -8.49 -19.10
N GLY A 225 0.04 -8.58 -19.08
CA GLY A 225 -0.76 -8.79 -17.87
C GLY A 225 -0.62 -10.23 -17.35
N GLU A 226 -1.24 -10.51 -16.20
CA GLU A 226 -1.26 -11.85 -15.60
C GLU A 226 -2.00 -12.88 -16.49
N ASP A 227 -2.90 -12.40 -17.35
CA ASP A 227 -3.59 -13.18 -18.38
C ASP A 227 -2.77 -13.40 -19.66
N GLY A 228 -1.52 -12.92 -19.69
CA GLY A 228 -0.60 -13.02 -20.82
C GLY A 228 -0.89 -12.06 -21.98
N LYS A 229 -1.91 -11.20 -21.88
CA LYS A 229 -2.26 -10.21 -22.92
C LYS A 229 -1.40 -8.94 -22.80
N PRO A 230 -1.20 -8.19 -23.89
CA PRO A 230 -0.47 -6.92 -23.84
C PRO A 230 -1.05 -5.95 -22.79
N CYS A 231 -0.19 -5.40 -21.94
CA CYS A 231 -0.54 -4.47 -20.88
C CYS A 231 0.21 -3.15 -21.07
N VAL A 232 -0.18 -2.37 -22.08
CA VAL A 232 0.48 -1.11 -22.48
C VAL A 232 -0.37 0.14 -22.21
N GLU A 233 -1.47 -0.01 -21.47
CA GLU A 233 -2.36 1.11 -21.16
C GLU A 233 -1.95 1.82 -19.88
N PHE A 234 -1.64 3.12 -19.98
CA PHE A 234 -1.34 3.96 -18.83
C PHE A 234 -2.59 4.28 -18.02
N GLN A 235 -2.50 4.11 -16.69
CA GLN A 235 -3.56 4.41 -15.74
C GLN A 235 -3.36 5.83 -15.20
N ALA A 236 -4.19 6.77 -15.66
CA ALA A 236 -4.13 8.17 -15.24
C ALA A 236 -4.17 8.31 -13.71
N SER A 237 -5.03 7.57 -13.01
CA SER A 237 -5.14 7.64 -11.54
C SER A 237 -3.85 7.28 -10.79
N ARG A 238 -3.02 6.37 -11.33
CA ARG A 238 -1.70 6.06 -10.76
C ARG A 238 -0.70 7.19 -11.03
N LEU A 239 -0.79 7.78 -12.22
CA LEU A 239 0.02 8.94 -12.59
C LEU A 239 -0.27 10.14 -11.69
N GLU A 240 -1.55 10.47 -11.53
CA GLU A 240 -2.02 11.56 -10.67
C GLU A 240 -1.51 11.42 -9.24
N GLY A 241 -1.66 10.26 -8.61
CA GLY A 241 -1.27 10.08 -7.20
C GLY A 241 0.23 10.31 -6.94
N ARG A 242 1.10 9.91 -7.87
CA ARG A 242 2.55 10.12 -7.74
C ARG A 242 2.97 11.53 -8.12
N LEU A 243 2.35 12.14 -9.14
CA LEU A 243 2.62 13.54 -9.49
C LEU A 243 2.21 14.48 -8.36
N ASP A 244 1.07 14.21 -7.71
CA ASP A 244 0.61 14.96 -6.54
C ASP A 244 1.61 14.85 -5.38
N GLU A 245 2.10 13.64 -5.09
CA GLU A 245 3.17 13.40 -4.10
C GLU A 245 4.46 14.17 -4.44
N LEU A 246 4.92 14.14 -5.69
CA LEU A 246 6.10 14.87 -6.14
C LEU A 246 5.93 16.39 -6.04
N ALA A 247 4.74 16.92 -6.31
CA ALA A 247 4.44 18.34 -6.16
C ALA A 247 4.49 18.78 -4.68
N TYR A 248 4.07 17.93 -3.74
CA TYR A 248 4.24 18.21 -2.31
C TYR A 248 5.71 18.20 -1.86
N LEU A 249 6.54 17.34 -2.44
CA LEU A 249 7.97 17.27 -2.12
C LEU A 249 8.77 18.46 -2.68
N ASN A 250 8.25 19.11 -3.74
CA ASN A 250 8.93 20.20 -4.45
C ASN A 250 8.02 21.43 -4.54
N LYS A 251 8.13 22.33 -3.55
CA LYS A 251 7.25 23.50 -3.34
C LYS A 251 7.05 24.40 -4.57
N ASP A 252 8.09 24.58 -5.37
CA ASP A 252 8.10 25.49 -6.52
C ASP A 252 7.80 24.79 -7.86
N LEU A 253 7.54 23.48 -7.83
CA LEU A 253 7.31 22.69 -9.02
C LEU A 253 5.86 22.78 -9.49
N ASN A 254 5.69 22.96 -10.80
CA ASN A 254 4.42 22.85 -11.50
C ASN A 254 4.43 21.57 -12.35
N LEU A 255 3.68 20.56 -11.93
CA LEU A 255 3.46 19.35 -12.74
C LEU A 255 2.11 19.45 -13.43
N VAL A 256 2.06 19.11 -14.71
CA VAL A 256 0.82 19.08 -15.48
C VAL A 256 0.64 17.68 -16.05
N LEU A 257 -0.54 17.09 -15.88
CA LEU A 257 -0.96 15.86 -16.54
C LEU A 257 -2.07 16.18 -17.54
N CYS A 258 -1.85 15.81 -18.79
CA CYS A 258 -2.84 15.90 -19.87
C CYS A 258 -3.17 14.48 -20.36
N ASP A 259 -4.43 14.08 -20.28
CA ASP A 259 -4.89 12.83 -20.89
C ASP A 259 -5.71 13.14 -22.15
N ARG A 260 -5.09 12.98 -23.31
CA ARG A 260 -5.70 13.31 -24.61
C ARG A 260 -6.60 12.18 -25.14
N ARG A 261 -6.68 11.04 -24.46
CA ARG A 261 -7.55 9.93 -24.88
C ARG A 261 -9.04 10.34 -24.79
N PRO A 262 -9.95 9.67 -25.52
CA PRO A 262 -11.39 9.92 -25.39
C PRO A 262 -11.88 9.74 -23.95
N GLY A 263 -12.47 10.80 -23.37
CA GLY A 263 -12.92 10.81 -21.97
C GLY A 263 -11.83 11.09 -20.92
N GLY A 264 -10.59 11.34 -21.36
CA GLY A 264 -9.49 11.78 -20.51
C GLY A 264 -9.68 13.21 -20.00
N VAL A 265 -9.00 13.53 -18.90
CA VAL A 265 -8.96 14.90 -18.37
C VAL A 265 -7.97 15.70 -19.21
N PRO A 266 -8.41 16.77 -19.90
CA PRO A 266 -7.56 17.49 -20.84
C PRO A 266 -6.36 18.15 -20.17
N GLU A 267 -6.53 18.65 -18.94
CA GLU A 267 -5.45 19.24 -18.16
C GLU A 267 -5.72 19.13 -16.66
N ARG A 268 -4.71 18.68 -15.92
CA ARG A 268 -4.71 18.69 -14.45
C ARG A 268 -3.36 19.19 -13.95
N VAL A 269 -3.40 20.24 -13.14
CA VAL A 269 -2.20 20.90 -12.59
C VAL A 269 -2.00 20.49 -11.13
N PHE A 270 -0.77 20.12 -10.78
CA PHE A 270 -0.32 19.80 -9.44
C PHE A 270 0.75 20.83 -9.02
N HIS A 271 0.40 21.64 -8.03
CA HIS A 271 1.30 22.64 -7.45
C HIS A 271 0.89 22.88 -5.99
N HIS A 272 1.83 22.69 -5.07
CA HIS A 272 1.58 22.80 -3.62
C HIS A 272 2.63 23.67 -2.94
N SER A 273 2.35 24.97 -2.84
CA SER A 273 3.25 25.95 -2.22
C SER A 273 3.53 25.68 -0.73
N GLY A 274 2.62 25.00 -0.03
CA GLY A 274 2.81 24.60 1.38
C GLY A 274 3.67 23.34 1.58
N GLY A 275 4.08 22.66 0.50
CA GLY A 275 5.02 21.55 0.53
C GLY A 275 4.62 20.40 1.48
N LEU A 276 5.59 19.91 2.26
CA LEU A 276 5.38 18.78 3.19
C LEU A 276 4.30 19.06 4.26
N ALA A 277 4.12 20.32 4.67
CA ALA A 277 3.09 20.67 5.65
C ALA A 277 1.70 20.40 5.07
N SER A 278 1.43 20.87 3.85
CA SER A 278 0.20 20.57 3.13
C SER A 278 0.03 19.07 2.85
N TYR A 279 1.13 18.33 2.70
CA TYR A 279 1.04 16.89 2.53
C TYR A 279 0.60 16.17 3.81
N VAL A 280 1.17 16.53 4.96
CA VAL A 280 0.72 16.01 6.25
C VAL A 280 -0.74 16.38 6.52
N ASP A 281 -1.16 17.60 6.17
CA ASP A 281 -2.55 18.03 6.27
C ASP A 281 -3.48 17.21 5.38
N LEU A 282 -3.06 16.86 4.15
CA LEU A 282 -3.79 15.95 3.28
C LEU A 282 -3.93 14.55 3.91
N LEU A 283 -2.85 14.00 4.46
CA LEU A 283 -2.86 12.67 5.09
C LEU A 283 -3.73 12.61 6.35
N THR A 284 -3.93 13.77 6.99
CA THR A 284 -4.66 13.90 8.25
C THR A 284 -5.94 14.73 8.10
N ASN A 285 -6.41 14.99 6.88
CA ASN A 285 -7.60 15.80 6.61
C ASN A 285 -8.88 15.22 7.23
N THR A 286 -8.88 13.91 7.45
CA THR A 286 -9.93 13.15 8.12
C THR A 286 -9.66 12.94 9.61
N LYS A 287 -8.69 13.60 10.22
CA LYS A 287 -8.28 13.34 11.61
C LYS A 287 -8.36 14.61 12.43
N GLN A 288 -8.66 14.47 13.72
CA GLN A 288 -8.73 15.63 14.62
C GLN A 288 -7.32 16.03 15.06
N PRO A 289 -6.82 17.22 14.67
CA PRO A 289 -5.51 17.66 15.11
C PRO A 289 -5.49 17.86 16.64
N LEU A 290 -4.44 17.36 17.28
CA LEU A 290 -4.19 17.57 18.71
C LEU A 290 -3.88 19.06 18.99
N LEU A 291 -3.15 19.68 18.06
CA LEU A 291 -2.82 21.09 18.09
C LEU A 291 -3.95 21.85 17.38
N VAL A 292 -4.82 22.46 18.17
CA VAL A 292 -5.84 23.40 17.68
C VAL A 292 -5.26 24.81 17.81
N PRO A 293 -5.40 25.69 16.80
CA PRO A 293 -5.00 27.08 16.92
C PRO A 293 -5.68 27.69 18.13
N SER A 294 -4.88 28.11 19.10
CA SER A 294 -5.41 28.72 20.30
C SER A 294 -5.77 30.17 19.99
N ASP A 295 -7.03 30.55 20.19
CA ASP A 295 -7.46 31.96 20.38
C ASP A 295 -6.83 32.62 21.62
N SER A 296 -5.89 31.95 22.30
CA SER A 296 -5.19 32.52 23.44
C SER A 296 -4.27 33.63 22.96
N LYS A 297 -4.76 34.86 23.08
CA LYS A 297 -4.00 36.11 23.20
C LYS A 297 -2.53 35.80 23.45
N ALA A 298 -1.70 35.95 22.41
CA ALA A 298 -0.26 35.95 22.58
C ALA A 298 0.05 36.81 23.82
N LYS A 299 0.59 36.19 24.88
CA LYS A 299 1.06 36.93 26.05
C LYS A 299 1.87 38.09 25.49
N LYS A 300 1.54 39.34 25.85
CA LYS A 300 2.23 40.55 25.36
C LYS A 300 3.74 40.29 25.32
N VAL A 301 4.21 39.95 24.12
CA VAL A 301 5.60 39.59 23.86
C VAL A 301 6.37 40.90 23.95
N LYS A 302 7.52 40.93 24.65
CA LYS A 302 8.30 42.17 24.77
C LYS A 302 8.76 42.57 23.35
N LYS A 303 9.08 43.84 23.11
CA LYS A 303 9.40 44.31 21.74
C LYS A 303 10.62 43.59 21.11
N ALA A 304 11.56 43.07 21.92
CA ALA A 304 12.66 42.20 21.49
C ALA A 304 12.21 40.77 21.12
N ASP A 305 11.12 40.33 21.74
CA ASP A 305 10.25 39.18 21.52
C ASP A 305 9.69 38.99 20.10
N MET A 306 9.17 40.08 19.51
CA MET A 306 8.39 40.04 18.26
C MET A 306 9.22 39.64 17.04
N ALA A 307 10.51 40.00 17.01
CA ALA A 307 11.43 39.61 15.94
C ALA A 307 11.76 38.10 15.98
N ASN A 308 11.64 37.46 17.15
CA ASN A 308 11.82 36.02 17.33
C ASN A 308 10.50 35.24 17.25
N ALA A 309 9.35 35.84 17.58
CA ALA A 309 8.03 35.23 17.35
C ALA A 309 7.75 35.00 15.85
N ALA A 310 8.14 35.95 14.98
CA ALA A 310 8.12 35.77 13.53
C ALA A 310 9.05 34.65 13.03
N LYS A 311 10.05 34.25 13.84
CA LYS A 311 10.94 33.10 13.58
C LYS A 311 10.41 31.77 14.11
N VAL A 312 9.21 31.69 14.71
CA VAL A 312 8.61 30.40 15.11
C VAL A 312 7.33 30.14 14.31
N ASP A 313 6.67 31.18 13.82
CA ASP A 313 5.49 31.06 12.95
C ASP A 313 5.79 30.38 11.60
N TYR A 314 7.03 30.42 11.08
CA TYR A 314 7.38 29.67 9.86
C TYR A 314 7.37 28.14 10.07
N MET A 315 7.44 27.69 11.32
CA MET A 315 7.50 26.28 11.70
C MET A 315 6.10 25.70 11.93
N LEU A 316 5.06 26.53 11.85
CA LEU A 316 3.67 26.13 12.00
C LEU A 316 2.99 26.26 10.65
N SER A 317 2.11 25.32 10.32
CA SER A 317 1.16 25.53 9.23
C SER A 317 0.31 26.78 9.49
N PRO A 318 -0.31 27.40 8.46
CA PRO A 318 -1.15 28.58 8.64
C PRO A 318 -2.27 28.41 9.67
N ASP A 319 -2.74 27.18 9.88
CA ASP A 319 -3.76 26.81 10.89
C ASP A 319 -3.16 26.39 12.24
N GLY A 320 -1.82 26.39 12.40
CA GLY A 320 -1.11 26.05 13.61
C GLY A 320 -1.21 24.59 14.05
N SER A 321 -1.71 23.70 13.19
CA SER A 321 -1.99 22.29 13.52
C SER A 321 -0.85 21.32 13.17
N SER A 322 0.01 21.71 12.23
CA SER A 322 1.18 20.98 11.75
C SER A 322 2.47 21.73 12.07
N LEU A 323 3.54 20.97 12.32
CA LEU A 323 4.88 21.47 12.58
C LEU A 323 5.78 21.17 11.39
N MET A 324 6.52 22.15 10.90
CA MET A 324 7.44 22.04 9.78
C MET A 324 8.86 22.43 10.21
N PHE A 325 9.81 21.58 9.87
CA PHE A 325 11.22 21.74 10.17
C PHE A 325 12.01 21.61 8.87
N GLU A 326 12.90 22.55 8.62
CA GLU A 326 13.78 22.53 7.45
C GLU A 326 15.16 23.07 7.83
N GLY A 327 16.22 22.40 7.41
CA GLY A 327 17.58 22.81 7.70
C GLY A 327 18.62 21.95 6.99
N TYR A 328 19.88 22.37 7.11
CA TYR A 328 21.04 21.63 6.62
C TYR A 328 21.88 21.17 7.81
N SER A 329 22.51 20.00 7.71
CA SER A 329 23.53 19.57 8.67
C SER A 329 24.81 20.40 8.55
N ASP A 330 25.58 20.51 9.64
CA ASP A 330 26.82 21.29 9.65
C ASP A 330 27.88 20.76 8.65
N ASP A 331 28.78 21.67 8.22
CA ASP A 331 29.85 21.61 7.18
C ASP A 331 30.89 20.46 7.31
N SER A 332 30.45 19.22 7.46
CA SER A 332 31.29 18.02 7.44
C SER A 332 31.37 17.41 6.03
N GLY A 333 31.74 18.23 5.05
CA GLY A 333 32.09 17.80 3.68
C GLY A 333 30.92 17.51 2.74
N SER A 334 29.80 16.94 3.20
CA SER A 334 28.57 16.75 2.40
C SER A 334 27.33 17.17 3.20
N PRO A 335 26.78 18.39 3.01
CA PRO A 335 25.65 18.86 3.78
C PRO A 335 24.37 18.11 3.39
N VAL A 336 23.71 17.48 4.37
CA VAL A 336 22.42 16.82 4.19
C VAL A 336 21.31 17.84 4.46
N HIS A 337 20.45 18.06 3.47
CA HIS A 337 19.23 18.86 3.67
C HIS A 337 18.13 17.97 4.25
N VAL A 338 17.51 18.46 5.31
CA VAL A 338 16.49 17.77 6.09
C VAL A 338 15.23 18.60 6.05
N SER A 339 14.12 17.99 5.65
CA SER A 339 12.78 18.58 5.70
C SER A 339 11.82 17.60 6.38
N CYS A 340 11.08 18.05 7.38
CA CYS A 340 10.20 17.19 8.17
C CYS A 340 8.93 17.93 8.57
N ALA A 341 7.77 17.36 8.22
CA ALA A 341 6.48 17.83 8.68
C ALA A 341 5.88 16.83 9.67
N LEU A 342 5.37 17.29 10.81
CA LEU A 342 4.81 16.48 11.89
C LEU A 342 3.43 17.01 12.30
N ARG A 343 2.46 16.12 12.47
CA ARG A 343 1.14 16.45 13.05
C ARG A 343 0.68 15.34 13.97
N TRP A 344 0.34 15.71 15.20
CA TRP A 344 -0.32 14.79 16.13
C TRP A 344 -1.83 14.92 16.00
N CYS A 345 -2.53 13.79 16.02
CA CYS A 345 -3.98 13.71 16.03
C CYS A 345 -4.49 13.10 17.34
N SER A 346 -5.55 13.66 17.91
CA SER A 346 -6.12 13.20 19.19
C SER A 346 -6.85 11.86 19.05
N ASP A 347 -7.48 11.63 17.89
CA ASP A 347 -8.29 10.46 17.52
C ASP A 347 -7.49 9.33 16.86
N MET A 348 -6.16 9.45 16.78
CA MET A 348 -5.26 8.40 16.29
C MET A 348 -4.48 7.73 17.42
N TYR A 349 -4.30 6.42 17.28
CA TYR A 349 -3.60 5.53 18.22
C TYR A 349 -2.37 4.83 17.60
N THR A 350 -2.09 5.08 16.31
CA THR A 350 -0.94 4.52 15.60
C THR A 350 -0.09 5.66 15.02
N GLU A 351 1.21 5.41 14.83
CA GLU A 351 2.07 6.31 14.06
C GLU A 351 1.93 6.02 12.56
N SER A 352 2.01 7.05 11.73
CA SER A 352 2.08 6.95 10.27
C SER A 352 3.22 7.82 9.78
N ILE A 353 4.28 7.21 9.25
CA ILE A 353 5.49 7.92 8.82
C ILE A 353 5.71 7.62 7.34
N LEU A 354 5.68 8.67 6.52
CA LEU A 354 6.14 8.63 5.14
C LEU A 354 7.54 9.21 5.07
N SER A 355 8.44 8.51 4.41
CA SER A 355 9.84 8.91 4.34
C SER A 355 10.39 8.88 2.91
N PHE A 356 11.19 9.88 2.58
CA PHE A 356 11.74 10.11 1.26
C PHE A 356 13.22 10.43 1.34
N CYS A 357 13.99 9.96 0.36
CA CYS A 357 15.35 10.38 0.10
C CYS A 357 15.44 10.78 -1.38
N ASN A 358 15.85 12.01 -1.67
CA ASN A 358 15.93 12.55 -3.03
C ASN A 358 14.65 12.30 -3.85
N ASN A 359 13.48 12.59 -3.27
CA ASN A 359 12.14 12.36 -3.87
C ASN A 359 11.76 10.89 -4.15
N ILE A 360 12.60 9.93 -3.74
CA ILE A 360 12.31 8.50 -3.78
C ILE A 360 11.73 8.06 -2.45
N ARG A 361 10.63 7.28 -2.51
CA ARG A 361 9.94 6.79 -1.31
C ARG A 361 10.68 5.62 -0.68
N THR A 362 11.13 5.81 0.56
CA THR A 362 11.77 4.79 1.39
C THR A 362 10.72 4.03 2.21
N LYS A 363 10.09 3.01 1.61
CA LYS A 363 8.96 2.27 2.21
C LYS A 363 9.32 1.58 3.53
N ASP A 364 10.57 1.15 3.65
CA ASP A 364 11.07 0.39 4.80
C ASP A 364 11.83 1.29 5.80
N GLY A 365 11.81 2.61 5.58
CA GLY A 365 12.46 3.62 6.43
C GLY A 365 13.96 3.74 6.17
N GLY A 366 14.76 3.79 7.23
CA GLY A 366 16.22 3.93 7.16
C GLY A 366 16.77 4.92 8.18
N SER A 367 18.04 5.31 7.99
CA SER A 367 18.81 6.16 8.92
C SER A 367 18.12 7.48 9.29
N HIS A 368 17.45 8.14 8.34
CA HIS A 368 16.67 9.37 8.54
C HIS A 368 15.45 9.14 9.44
N VAL A 369 14.70 8.07 9.23
CA VAL A 369 13.52 7.75 10.06
C VAL A 369 13.93 7.38 11.47
N ASP A 370 14.97 6.56 11.63
CA ASP A 370 15.50 6.17 12.93
C ASP A 370 16.04 7.39 13.70
N GLY A 371 16.75 8.29 13.02
CA GLY A 371 17.20 9.56 13.57
C GLY A 371 16.05 10.43 14.07
N MET A 372 14.97 10.57 13.27
CA MET A 372 13.77 11.30 13.68
C MET A 372 13.15 10.69 14.94
N LYS A 373 12.91 9.36 14.96
CA LYS A 373 12.25 8.66 16.07
C LYS A 373 13.05 8.81 17.38
N ASN A 374 14.36 8.66 17.30
CA ASN A 374 15.26 8.82 18.45
C ASN A 374 15.31 10.26 18.93
N CYS A 375 15.43 11.22 18.01
CA CYS A 375 15.42 12.65 18.34
C CYS A 375 14.13 13.07 19.04
N LEU A 376 12.95 12.72 18.50
CA LEU A 376 11.67 13.03 19.11
C LEU A 376 11.59 12.51 20.54
N THR A 377 11.96 11.24 20.74
CA THR A 377 11.94 10.59 22.06
C THR A 377 12.86 11.31 23.04
N ARG A 378 14.10 11.62 22.63
CA ARG A 378 15.11 12.26 23.47
C ARG A 378 14.74 13.71 23.81
N THR A 379 14.43 14.51 22.80
CA THR A 379 14.20 15.96 22.94
C THR A 379 12.92 16.24 23.73
N ILE A 380 11.82 15.53 23.45
CA ILE A 380 10.56 15.72 24.19
C ILE A 380 10.74 15.36 25.67
N ASN A 381 11.42 14.24 25.99
CA ASN A 381 11.70 13.88 27.39
C ASN A 381 12.61 14.92 28.09
N GLN A 382 13.65 15.42 27.41
CA GLN A 382 14.53 16.45 27.97
C GLN A 382 13.77 17.76 28.25
N CYS A 383 12.98 18.23 27.28
CA CYS A 383 12.15 19.43 27.44
C CYS A 383 11.08 19.23 28.52
N ALA A 384 10.43 18.07 28.58
CA ALA A 384 9.42 17.75 29.59
C ALA A 384 9.99 17.73 31.02
N LYS A 385 11.21 17.21 31.21
CA LYS A 385 11.93 17.27 32.50
C LYS A 385 12.28 18.70 32.88
N ARG A 386 12.86 19.47 31.95
CA ARG A 386 13.18 20.89 32.18
C ARG A 386 11.95 21.72 32.53
N ALA A 387 10.80 21.42 31.92
CA ALA A 387 9.52 22.06 32.20
C ALA A 387 8.81 21.55 33.48
N GLY A 388 9.41 20.60 34.21
CA GLY A 388 8.84 20.01 35.43
C GLY A 388 7.59 19.15 35.21
N LYS A 389 7.37 18.67 33.97
CA LYS A 389 6.21 17.83 33.60
C LYS A 389 6.43 16.36 33.88
N ILE A 390 7.69 15.92 33.89
CA ILE A 390 8.13 14.62 34.39
C ILE A 390 8.93 14.89 35.66
N LYS A 391 8.56 14.27 36.78
CA LYS A 391 9.22 14.52 38.07
C LYS A 391 10.65 13.95 38.09
N GLU A 392 11.52 14.54 38.90
CA GLU A 392 12.84 13.96 39.16
C GLU A 392 12.69 12.58 39.82
N GLY A 393 13.26 11.55 39.17
CA GLY A 393 13.14 10.15 39.58
C GLY A 393 12.07 9.33 38.86
N GLU A 394 11.19 9.97 38.08
CA GLU A 394 10.20 9.28 37.25
C GLU A 394 10.84 8.78 35.94
N SER A 395 10.40 7.62 35.45
CA SER A 395 10.91 7.05 34.20
C SER A 395 10.53 7.91 33.00
N ASN A 396 11.43 8.01 32.03
CA ASN A 396 11.14 8.68 30.75
C ASN A 396 9.92 8.05 30.06
N LEU A 397 9.18 8.87 29.32
CA LEU A 397 8.14 8.39 28.43
C LEU A 397 8.77 7.57 27.29
N PRO A 398 8.36 6.31 27.08
CA PRO A 398 8.81 5.52 25.94
C PRO A 398 8.43 6.17 24.61
N GLY A 399 9.30 6.01 23.60
CA GLY A 399 9.13 6.67 22.30
C GLY A 399 7.87 6.25 21.54
N GLU A 400 7.39 5.02 21.75
CA GLU A 400 6.14 4.52 21.14
C GLU A 400 4.92 5.34 21.55
N PHE A 401 4.84 5.77 22.82
CA PHE A 401 3.72 6.58 23.32
C PHE A 401 3.83 8.05 22.94
N ILE A 402 5.06 8.55 22.79
CA ILE A 402 5.30 9.91 22.29
C ILE A 402 4.83 10.05 20.83
N ARG A 403 5.03 8.99 20.03
CA ARG A 403 4.63 8.97 18.62
C ARG A 403 3.21 8.44 18.39
N GLU A 404 2.48 8.12 19.45
CA GLU A 404 1.09 7.70 19.32
C GLU A 404 0.25 8.81 18.68
N GLY A 405 -0.40 8.48 17.56
CA GLY A 405 -1.20 9.42 16.78
C GLY A 405 -0.38 10.47 16.00
N LEU A 406 0.93 10.26 15.84
CA LEU A 406 1.78 11.09 15.00
C LEU A 406 1.65 10.68 13.52
N THR A 407 1.35 11.64 12.67
CA THR A 407 1.59 11.54 11.22
C THR A 407 2.79 12.40 10.87
N ALA A 408 3.78 11.82 10.18
CA ALA A 408 5.00 12.50 9.80
C ALA A 408 5.33 12.28 8.33
N VAL A 409 5.81 13.33 7.66
CA VAL A 409 6.45 13.25 6.35
C VAL A 409 7.88 13.73 6.49
N VAL A 410 8.83 12.84 6.21
CA VAL A 410 10.27 13.09 6.31
C VAL A 410 10.88 13.05 4.91
N SER A 411 11.58 14.09 4.49
CA SER A 411 12.30 14.14 3.24
C SER A 411 13.73 14.59 3.50
N VAL A 412 14.71 13.80 3.05
CA VAL A 412 16.13 14.15 3.10
C VAL A 412 16.70 14.26 1.70
N LYS A 413 17.59 15.23 1.49
CA LYS A 413 18.37 15.34 0.26
C LYS A 413 19.84 15.05 0.57
N VAL A 414 20.37 14.01 -0.07
CA VAL A 414 21.70 13.44 0.15
C VAL A 414 22.44 13.44 -1.19
N GLN A 415 23.73 13.78 -1.19
CA GLN A 415 24.54 13.81 -2.41
C GLN A 415 24.79 12.40 -2.95
N GLU A 416 25.21 11.47 -2.09
CA GLU A 416 25.51 10.08 -2.43
C GLU A 416 24.65 9.11 -1.59
N PRO A 417 23.34 8.96 -1.90
CA PRO A 417 22.50 8.03 -1.15
C PRO A 417 22.87 6.57 -1.43
N GLU A 418 23.00 5.81 -0.36
CA GLU A 418 23.19 4.37 -0.33
C GLU A 418 21.90 3.71 0.18
N PHE A 419 21.37 2.75 -0.58
CA PHE A 419 20.16 2.03 -0.20
C PHE A 419 20.45 0.56 0.10
N GLU A 420 19.72 0.01 1.07
CA GLU A 420 19.74 -1.44 1.32
C GLU A 420 18.95 -2.15 0.21
N GLY A 421 19.66 -2.81 -0.71
CA GLY A 421 19.07 -3.60 -1.79
C GLY A 421 18.56 -2.77 -2.99
N GLN A 422 18.16 -3.49 -4.04
CA GLN A 422 17.84 -2.89 -5.35
C GLN A 422 16.55 -2.06 -5.36
N THR A 423 15.59 -2.36 -4.48
CA THR A 423 14.28 -1.71 -4.45
C THR A 423 14.31 -0.28 -3.90
N LYS A 424 15.48 0.22 -3.49
CA LYS A 424 15.68 1.52 -2.82
C LYS A 424 14.72 1.73 -1.63
N GLY A 425 14.33 0.65 -0.96
CA GLY A 425 13.29 0.64 0.06
C GLY A 425 13.73 1.26 1.38
N ARG A 426 15.03 1.16 1.71
CA ARG A 426 15.60 1.59 2.99
C ARG A 426 16.91 2.35 2.78
N LEU A 427 17.04 3.51 3.43
CA LEU A 427 18.26 4.34 3.37
C LEU A 427 19.33 3.86 4.36
N GLY A 428 20.54 3.60 3.87
CA GLY A 428 21.66 3.02 4.61
C GLY A 428 22.73 4.02 5.09
N ASN A 429 22.74 5.26 4.57
CA ASN A 429 23.75 6.28 4.93
C ASN A 429 23.82 6.54 6.45
N PRO A 430 24.94 6.21 7.14
CA PRO A 430 25.05 6.37 8.59
C PRO A 430 25.10 7.84 9.04
N GLU A 431 25.58 8.75 8.19
CA GLU A 431 25.72 10.19 8.43
C GLU A 431 24.39 10.95 8.41
N VAL A 432 23.37 10.39 7.75
CA VAL A 432 22.04 11.02 7.68
C VAL A 432 21.34 10.98 9.04
N ARG A 433 21.61 9.97 9.87
CA ARG A 433 21.04 9.86 11.21
C ARG A 433 21.45 11.02 12.14
N PRO A 434 22.75 11.29 12.38
CA PRO A 434 23.16 12.43 13.21
C PRO A 434 22.76 13.78 12.60
N ALA A 435 22.77 13.92 11.26
CA ALA A 435 22.26 15.10 10.57
C ALA A 435 20.79 15.38 10.90
N MET A 436 19.93 14.37 10.78
CA MET A 436 18.51 14.45 11.13
C MET A 436 18.31 14.82 12.61
N GLU A 437 19.04 14.15 13.50
CA GLU A 437 18.95 14.42 14.94
C GLU A 437 19.37 15.85 15.29
N GLN A 438 20.42 16.38 14.66
CA GLN A 438 20.94 17.71 14.94
C GLN A 438 19.94 18.79 14.54
N VAL A 439 19.47 18.76 13.29
CA VAL A 439 18.52 19.75 12.75
C VAL A 439 17.23 19.71 13.57
N LEU A 440 16.66 18.52 13.75
CA LEU A 440 15.38 18.38 14.44
C LEU A 440 15.47 18.72 15.94
N ALA A 441 16.56 18.37 16.63
CA ALA A 441 16.70 18.68 18.06
C ALA A 441 16.83 20.18 18.32
N SER A 442 17.61 20.88 17.47
CA SER A 442 17.76 22.34 17.54
C SER A 442 16.41 23.04 17.41
N GLU A 443 15.65 22.65 16.39
CA GLU A 443 14.37 23.27 16.06
C GLU A 443 13.25 22.90 17.05
N LEU A 444 13.16 21.64 17.50
CA LEU A 444 12.20 21.24 18.53
C LEU A 444 12.46 21.91 19.88
N THR A 445 13.73 22.06 20.27
CA THR A 445 14.09 22.71 21.52
C THR A 445 13.64 24.17 21.50
N LYS A 446 13.93 24.89 20.41
CA LYS A 446 13.42 26.26 20.20
C LYS A 446 11.90 26.28 20.28
N LEU A 447 11.21 25.43 19.51
CA LEU A 447 9.74 25.38 19.49
C LEU A 447 9.15 25.22 20.90
N PHE A 448 9.64 24.27 21.68
CA PHE A 448 9.09 24.00 23.02
C PHE A 448 9.42 25.07 24.06
N GLU A 449 10.54 25.79 23.91
CA GLU A 449 10.85 26.96 24.74
C GLU A 449 9.85 28.11 24.49
N TRP A 450 9.51 28.36 23.22
CA TRP A 450 8.58 29.44 22.85
C TRP A 450 7.10 29.06 22.98
N ARG A 451 6.77 27.79 22.73
CA ARG A 451 5.41 27.22 22.74
C ARG A 451 5.32 26.02 23.70
N PRO A 452 5.41 26.26 25.02
CA PRO A 452 5.31 25.19 26.01
C PRO A 452 3.92 24.54 26.03
N ASP A 453 2.89 25.20 25.48
CA ASP A 453 1.55 24.65 25.31
C ASP A 453 1.53 23.42 24.39
N ILE A 454 2.33 23.44 23.31
CA ILE A 454 2.47 22.32 22.37
C ILE A 454 3.12 21.12 23.09
N LEU A 455 4.23 21.37 23.80
CA LEU A 455 4.91 20.35 24.60
C LEU A 455 3.95 19.70 25.60
N ASN A 456 3.16 20.52 26.32
CA ASN A 456 2.22 20.02 27.32
C ASN A 456 1.18 19.08 26.72
N LYS A 457 0.55 19.47 25.60
CA LYS A 457 -0.46 18.63 24.94
C LYS A 457 0.10 17.29 24.48
N ILE A 458 1.32 17.29 23.92
CA ILE A 458 2.00 16.06 23.48
C ILE A 458 2.31 15.16 24.67
N VAL A 459 2.87 15.71 25.74
CA VAL A 459 3.22 14.96 26.97
C VAL A 459 1.97 14.40 27.67
N GLU A 460 0.88 15.16 27.72
CA GLU A 460 -0.40 14.72 28.28
C GLU A 460 -0.98 13.54 27.50
N LYS A 461 -1.01 13.62 26.16
CA LYS A 461 -1.46 12.50 25.30
C LYS A 461 -0.56 11.27 25.49
N ALA A 462 0.76 11.44 25.47
CA ALA A 462 1.71 10.35 25.64
C ALA A 462 1.61 9.68 27.03
N SER A 463 1.38 10.46 28.09
CA SER A 463 1.19 9.94 29.45
C SER A 463 -0.12 9.15 29.56
N ALA A 464 -1.21 9.64 28.97
CA ALA A 464 -2.48 8.94 28.93
C ALA A 464 -2.38 7.61 28.15
N ALA A 465 -1.70 7.63 26.99
CA ALA A 465 -1.38 6.45 26.19
C ALA A 465 -0.58 5.41 26.99
N GLN A 466 0.48 5.84 27.69
CA GLN A 466 1.27 4.96 28.54
C GLN A 466 0.43 4.34 29.66
N GLN A 467 -0.38 5.14 30.36
CA GLN A 467 -1.26 4.65 31.43
C GLN A 467 -2.28 3.63 30.91
N ALA A 468 -2.88 3.89 29.74
CA ALA A 468 -3.79 2.95 29.08
C ALA A 468 -3.07 1.65 28.69
N ALA A 469 -1.84 1.73 28.18
CA ALA A 469 -1.05 0.54 27.85
C ALA A 469 -0.67 -0.29 29.08
N VAL A 470 -0.30 0.36 30.19
CA VAL A 470 -0.02 -0.34 31.47
C VAL A 470 -1.30 -0.96 32.03
N ALA A 471 -2.43 -0.25 32.00
CA ALA A 471 -3.72 -0.79 32.42
C ALA A 471 -4.15 -1.99 31.55
N ALA A 472 -4.01 -1.88 30.23
CA ALA A 472 -4.27 -2.96 29.30
C ALA A 472 -3.34 -4.16 29.55
N ARG A 473 -2.05 -3.93 29.82
CA ARG A 473 -1.09 -5.00 30.18
C ARG A 473 -1.47 -5.67 31.49
N ALA A 474 -1.82 -4.90 32.52
CA ALA A 474 -2.27 -5.44 33.81
C ALA A 474 -3.58 -6.24 33.67
N ALA A 475 -4.53 -5.78 32.85
CA ALA A 475 -5.75 -6.50 32.53
C ALA A 475 -5.44 -7.80 31.77
N ARG A 476 -4.57 -7.75 30.75
CA ARG A 476 -4.11 -8.94 30.01
C ARG A 476 -3.40 -9.92 30.93
N ASP A 477 -2.52 -9.47 31.82
CA ASP A 477 -1.81 -10.32 32.78
C ASP A 477 -2.75 -10.92 33.82
N MET A 478 -3.79 -10.20 34.24
CA MET A 478 -4.84 -10.72 35.12
C MET A 478 -5.65 -11.82 34.41
N VAL A 479 -6.00 -11.62 33.13
CA VAL A 479 -6.67 -12.64 32.30
C VAL A 479 -5.74 -13.82 32.03
N ARG A 480 -4.45 -13.57 31.77
CA ARG A 480 -3.44 -14.61 31.52
C ARG A 480 -3.16 -15.44 32.78
N ARG A 481 -3.10 -14.83 33.97
CA ARG A 481 -3.00 -15.55 35.25
C ARG A 481 -4.26 -16.36 35.53
N LYS A 482 -5.45 -15.82 35.22
CA LYS A 482 -6.69 -16.60 35.26
C LYS A 482 -6.67 -17.76 34.26
N SER A 483 -6.18 -17.55 33.04
CA SER A 483 -6.06 -18.56 31.97
C SER A 483 -5.01 -19.63 32.25
N LEU A 484 -3.91 -19.30 32.94
CA LEU A 484 -2.91 -20.27 33.41
C LEU A 484 -3.46 -21.16 34.54
N LEU A 485 -4.37 -20.64 35.36
CA LEU A 485 -5.13 -21.42 36.35
C LEU A 485 -6.36 -22.14 35.75
N THR A 486 -6.83 -21.72 34.58
CA THR A 486 -7.97 -22.28 33.83
C THR A 486 -7.52 -22.68 32.44
N THR A 487 -6.62 -23.66 32.36
CA THR A 487 -6.34 -24.32 31.08
C THR A 487 -7.67 -24.86 30.56
N THR A 488 -8.05 -24.47 29.34
CA THR A 488 -9.18 -25.06 28.57
C THR A 488 -10.59 -24.89 29.12
N ILE A 489 -11.09 -23.66 29.29
CA ILE A 489 -12.55 -23.45 29.16
C ILE A 489 -12.82 -22.94 27.75
N LEU A 490 -13.09 -23.88 26.86
CA LEU A 490 -13.65 -23.56 25.55
C LEU A 490 -14.95 -22.76 25.74
N PRO A 491 -15.27 -21.81 24.85
CA PRO A 491 -16.51 -21.06 24.95
C PRO A 491 -17.68 -22.02 25.06
N GLY A 492 -18.57 -21.85 26.05
CA GLY A 492 -19.69 -22.78 26.27
C GLY A 492 -20.66 -22.91 25.08
N LYS A 493 -20.59 -21.96 24.13
CA LYS A 493 -21.34 -21.96 22.88
C LYS A 493 -20.65 -22.67 21.71
N LEU A 494 -19.36 -22.97 21.82
CA LEU A 494 -18.61 -23.69 20.79
C LEU A 494 -19.04 -25.15 20.78
N ALA A 495 -19.57 -25.61 19.64
CA ALA A 495 -19.69 -27.04 19.37
C ALA A 495 -18.38 -27.50 18.73
N ASP A 496 -17.50 -28.14 19.50
CA ASP A 496 -16.18 -28.55 19.00
C ASP A 496 -16.25 -29.77 18.07
N CYS A 497 -15.16 -30.04 17.35
CA CYS A 497 -14.93 -31.26 16.56
C CYS A 497 -14.14 -32.29 17.37
N ALA A 498 -14.11 -33.55 16.92
CA ALA A 498 -13.41 -34.62 17.62
C ALA A 498 -11.89 -34.65 17.32
N THR A 499 -11.49 -34.22 16.12
CA THR A 499 -10.08 -34.18 15.73
C THR A 499 -9.31 -33.14 16.54
N LYS A 500 -8.06 -33.46 16.85
CA LYS A 500 -7.10 -32.53 17.46
C LYS A 500 -6.02 -32.08 16.48
N ASP A 501 -6.06 -32.60 15.25
CA ASP A 501 -5.15 -32.19 14.18
C ASP A 501 -5.70 -30.90 13.53
N PRO A 502 -5.01 -29.75 13.70
CA PRO A 502 -5.48 -28.48 13.14
C PRO A 502 -5.59 -28.51 11.61
N ALA A 503 -4.81 -29.34 10.92
CA ALA A 503 -4.83 -29.43 9.46
C ALA A 503 -6.14 -30.05 8.93
N GLN A 504 -6.76 -30.92 9.72
CA GLN A 504 -8.05 -31.55 9.40
C GLN A 504 -9.23 -30.80 10.03
N GLY A 505 -8.95 -29.97 11.04
CA GLY A 505 -9.95 -29.18 11.75
C GLY A 505 -10.45 -28.00 10.94
N GLU A 506 -11.77 -27.90 10.82
CA GLU A 506 -12.46 -26.75 10.24
C GLU A 506 -13.41 -26.15 11.27
N ILE A 507 -13.56 -24.83 11.27
CA ILE A 507 -14.53 -24.13 12.14
C ILE A 507 -15.44 -23.25 11.31
N PHE A 508 -16.75 -23.41 11.48
CA PHE A 508 -17.77 -22.57 10.89
C PHE A 508 -18.21 -21.52 11.91
N ILE A 509 -18.02 -20.25 11.57
CA ILE A 509 -18.51 -19.11 12.32
C ILE A 509 -19.87 -18.75 11.73
N VAL A 510 -20.94 -18.95 12.51
CA VAL A 510 -22.31 -18.89 12.00
C VAL A 510 -23.09 -17.74 12.64
N GLU A 511 -23.89 -17.06 11.83
CA GLU A 511 -24.79 -16.01 12.28
C GLU A 511 -26.00 -16.59 13.02
N GLY A 512 -26.11 -16.28 14.32
CA GLY A 512 -27.25 -16.63 15.15
C GLY A 512 -27.32 -18.10 15.58
N ASP A 513 -28.18 -18.36 16.58
CA ASP A 513 -28.35 -19.70 17.13
C ASP A 513 -29.20 -20.62 16.22
N SER A 514 -30.02 -20.04 15.33
CA SER A 514 -30.89 -20.79 14.40
C SER A 514 -30.08 -21.53 13.33
N ALA A 515 -29.29 -20.80 12.54
CA ALA A 515 -28.42 -21.38 11.53
C ALA A 515 -27.33 -22.28 12.16
N ALA A 516 -26.81 -21.90 13.34
CA ALA A 516 -25.89 -22.76 14.09
C ALA A 516 -26.54 -24.08 14.54
N GLY A 517 -27.84 -24.09 14.83
CA GLY A 517 -28.62 -25.29 15.13
C GLY A 517 -28.65 -26.26 13.96
N SER A 518 -28.97 -25.77 12.75
CA SER A 518 -28.96 -26.58 11.51
C SER A 518 -27.55 -27.06 11.17
N ALA A 519 -26.54 -26.18 11.25
CA ALA A 519 -25.15 -26.53 10.99
C ALA A 519 -24.61 -27.58 11.97
N LYS A 520 -24.93 -27.46 13.26
CA LYS A 520 -24.53 -28.44 14.29
C LYS A 520 -25.14 -29.84 14.04
N GLN A 521 -26.34 -29.90 13.47
CA GLN A 521 -27.00 -31.16 13.13
C GLN A 521 -26.45 -31.78 11.83
N GLY A 522 -26.15 -30.95 10.82
CA GLY A 522 -25.69 -31.42 9.50
C GLY A 522 -24.18 -31.67 9.37
N ARG A 523 -23.35 -31.13 10.26
CA ARG A 523 -21.88 -31.23 10.18
C ARG A 523 -21.34 -32.65 10.33
N ASP A 524 -20.13 -32.85 9.80
CA ASP A 524 -19.25 -33.94 10.26
C ASP A 524 -18.61 -33.56 11.60
N ARG A 525 -19.03 -34.24 12.68
CA ARG A 525 -18.55 -33.97 14.04
C ARG A 525 -17.08 -34.34 14.23
N ASN A 526 -16.49 -35.13 13.35
CA ASN A 526 -15.08 -35.49 13.46
C ASN A 526 -14.17 -34.32 13.12
N THR A 527 -14.50 -33.57 12.07
CA THR A 527 -13.61 -32.55 11.48
C THR A 527 -14.14 -31.12 11.61
N GLN A 528 -15.45 -30.91 11.82
CA GLN A 528 -16.06 -29.58 11.75
C GLN A 528 -16.58 -29.08 13.11
N ALA A 529 -16.08 -27.93 13.55
CA ALA A 529 -16.54 -27.18 14.71
C ALA A 529 -17.54 -26.07 14.30
N ILE A 530 -18.50 -25.73 15.17
CA ILE A 530 -19.47 -24.66 14.93
C ILE A 530 -19.40 -23.64 16.07
N LEU A 531 -19.21 -22.37 15.73
CA LEU A 531 -19.21 -21.26 16.66
C LEU A 531 -20.32 -20.27 16.30
N PRO A 532 -21.43 -20.23 17.07
CA PRO A 532 -22.48 -19.23 16.87
C PRO A 532 -22.04 -17.85 17.35
N LEU A 533 -22.42 -16.83 16.59
CA LEU A 533 -22.30 -15.42 16.95
C LEU A 533 -23.67 -14.81 17.20
N ARG A 534 -23.78 -14.00 18.26
CA ARG A 534 -25.03 -13.32 18.60
C ARG A 534 -24.93 -11.83 18.31
N GLY A 535 -25.76 -11.37 17.38
CA GLY A 535 -25.81 -9.97 16.98
C GLY A 535 -24.55 -9.51 16.23
N LYS A 536 -24.43 -8.20 16.06
CA LYS A 536 -23.32 -7.58 15.32
C LYS A 536 -22.07 -7.54 16.19
N ILE A 537 -20.95 -7.96 15.60
CA ILE A 537 -19.64 -7.94 16.28
C ILE A 537 -19.20 -6.49 16.53
N LEU A 538 -18.48 -6.28 17.63
CA LEU A 538 -17.85 -4.99 17.90
C LEU A 538 -16.87 -4.64 16.79
N ASN A 539 -17.06 -3.48 16.16
CA ASN A 539 -16.11 -2.95 15.20
C ASN A 539 -14.79 -2.59 15.91
N ILE A 540 -13.75 -3.38 15.66
CA ILE A 540 -12.46 -3.21 16.34
C ILE A 540 -11.62 -2.06 15.80
N GLU A 541 -11.93 -1.53 14.61
CA GLU A 541 -11.24 -0.36 14.04
C GLU A 541 -11.46 0.88 14.90
N ARG A 542 -12.64 0.98 15.52
CA ARG A 542 -13.08 2.13 16.33
C ARG A 542 -12.92 1.91 17.83
N ALA A 543 -12.46 0.72 18.23
CA ALA A 543 -12.46 0.29 19.61
C ALA A 543 -11.05 0.26 20.19
N ALA A 544 -10.87 0.92 21.34
CA ALA A 544 -9.66 0.78 22.15
C ALA A 544 -9.42 -0.70 22.52
N ALA A 545 -8.15 -1.10 22.66
CA ALA A 545 -7.77 -2.49 22.89
C ALA A 545 -8.46 -3.12 24.12
N GLU A 546 -8.76 -2.34 25.16
CA GLU A 546 -9.47 -2.81 26.36
C GLU A 546 -10.89 -3.30 26.05
N LYS A 547 -11.63 -2.59 25.19
CA LYS A 547 -13.00 -2.94 24.81
C LYS A 547 -13.05 -4.26 24.03
N ILE A 548 -11.99 -4.57 23.27
CA ILE A 548 -11.85 -5.84 22.56
C ILE A 548 -11.86 -7.01 23.55
N TYR A 549 -11.09 -6.90 24.64
CA TYR A 549 -10.99 -7.95 25.65
C TYR A 549 -12.18 -7.98 26.62
N GLN A 550 -13.00 -6.93 26.70
CA GLN A 550 -14.24 -6.95 27.50
C GLN A 550 -15.42 -7.57 26.73
N ASN A 551 -15.33 -7.66 25.40
CA ASN A 551 -16.39 -8.19 24.56
C ASN A 551 -16.40 -9.73 24.57
N THR A 552 -17.53 -10.30 24.98
CA THR A 552 -17.70 -11.75 25.14
C THR A 552 -17.63 -12.53 23.81
N GLU A 553 -18.13 -11.95 22.72
CA GLU A 553 -18.12 -12.57 21.39
C GLU A 553 -16.70 -12.66 20.84
N LEU A 554 -15.93 -11.56 20.95
CA LEU A 554 -14.53 -11.52 20.54
C LEU A 554 -13.64 -12.42 21.43
N GLN A 555 -13.85 -12.43 22.75
CA GLN A 555 -13.18 -13.38 23.63
C GLN A 555 -13.46 -14.83 23.22
N SER A 556 -14.70 -15.14 22.85
CA SER A 556 -15.09 -16.47 22.39
C SER A 556 -14.37 -16.85 21.09
N LEU A 557 -14.27 -15.93 20.12
CA LEU A 557 -13.53 -16.13 18.87
C LEU A 557 -12.03 -16.36 19.12
N ILE A 558 -11.40 -15.49 19.91
CA ILE A 558 -9.97 -15.57 20.25
C ILE A 558 -9.66 -16.91 20.93
N SER A 559 -10.48 -17.31 21.90
CA SER A 559 -10.32 -18.56 22.63
C SER A 559 -10.61 -19.80 21.78
N ALA A 560 -11.66 -19.76 20.94
CA ALA A 560 -12.02 -20.90 20.10
C ALA A 560 -10.92 -21.22 19.08
N LEU A 561 -10.37 -20.19 18.44
CA LEU A 561 -9.35 -20.31 17.40
C LEU A 561 -7.94 -20.50 17.96
N GLY A 562 -7.66 -19.99 19.16
CA GLY A 562 -6.31 -19.99 19.74
C GLY A 562 -5.43 -18.86 19.22
N LEU A 563 -6.00 -17.68 18.92
CA LEU A 563 -5.26 -16.57 18.28
C LEU A 563 -4.23 -15.86 19.20
N GLY A 564 -4.19 -16.21 20.48
CA GLY A 564 -3.32 -15.56 21.45
C GLY A 564 -3.74 -14.13 21.79
N ILE A 565 -2.77 -13.30 22.18
CA ILE A 565 -2.98 -11.92 22.59
C ILE A 565 -2.60 -11.01 21.43
N LYS A 566 -3.41 -9.98 21.15
CA LYS A 566 -3.08 -8.98 20.12
C LYS A 566 -1.68 -8.37 20.32
N GLY A 567 -0.82 -8.52 19.31
CA GLY A 567 0.54 -7.97 19.28
C GLY A 567 1.64 -8.85 19.85
N SER A 568 1.34 -10.09 20.29
CA SER A 568 2.38 -11.12 20.46
C SER A 568 2.62 -11.86 19.15
N ASP A 569 3.80 -12.44 18.97
CA ASP A 569 4.11 -13.29 17.82
C ASP A 569 3.02 -14.36 17.63
N PHE A 570 2.56 -14.51 16.38
CA PHE A 570 1.55 -15.51 16.05
C PHE A 570 2.17 -16.91 16.08
N ASP A 571 1.75 -17.72 17.05
CA ASP A 571 2.16 -19.11 17.10
C ASP A 571 1.18 -19.99 16.32
N LEU A 572 1.56 -20.36 15.10
CA LEU A 572 0.84 -21.33 14.27
C LEU A 572 0.54 -22.65 15.01
N LYS A 573 1.38 -23.06 15.96
CA LYS A 573 1.16 -24.31 16.73
C LYS A 573 0.01 -24.18 17.72
N SER A 574 -0.37 -22.96 18.09
CA SER A 574 -1.50 -22.70 18.98
C SER A 574 -2.85 -22.60 18.25
N LEU A 575 -2.81 -22.48 16.91
CA LEU A 575 -3.99 -22.44 16.06
C LEU A 575 -4.70 -23.80 16.06
N ARG A 576 -6.00 -23.79 16.33
CA ARG A 576 -6.78 -25.02 16.49
C ARG A 576 -7.40 -25.55 15.20
N TYR A 577 -7.57 -24.69 14.19
CA TYR A 577 -8.21 -25.02 12.92
C TYR A 577 -7.48 -24.30 11.78
N HIS A 578 -7.06 -25.04 10.75
CA HIS A 578 -6.45 -24.47 9.55
C HIS A 578 -7.49 -23.98 8.53
N LYS A 579 -8.78 -24.24 8.75
CA LYS A 579 -9.85 -23.60 7.96
C LYS A 579 -10.85 -22.90 8.86
N VAL A 580 -10.87 -21.59 8.77
CA VAL A 580 -11.82 -20.71 9.44
C VAL A 580 -12.82 -20.23 8.40
N ILE A 581 -14.04 -20.75 8.46
CA ILE A 581 -15.09 -20.54 7.45
C ILE A 581 -16.15 -19.61 8.02
N ILE A 582 -16.33 -18.45 7.39
CA ILE A 582 -17.39 -17.49 7.70
C ILE A 582 -18.65 -17.91 6.95
N MET A 583 -19.71 -18.24 7.68
CA MET A 583 -20.98 -18.69 7.11
C MET A 583 -22.10 -17.79 7.63
N THR A 584 -22.38 -16.73 6.88
CA THR A 584 -23.39 -15.69 7.17
C THR A 584 -24.54 -15.76 6.17
N ASP A 585 -25.68 -15.17 6.51
CA ASP A 585 -26.83 -15.13 5.60
C ASP A 585 -26.53 -14.27 4.36
N ALA A 586 -27.15 -14.62 3.23
CA ALA A 586 -27.07 -13.86 1.97
C ALA A 586 -28.01 -12.64 2.01
N ASP A 587 -27.83 -11.81 3.03
CA ASP A 587 -28.60 -10.58 3.23
C ASP A 587 -27.69 -9.42 3.66
N VAL A 588 -28.31 -8.26 3.89
CA VAL A 588 -27.59 -7.03 4.24
C VAL A 588 -26.91 -7.09 5.61
N ASP A 589 -27.44 -7.90 6.55
CA ASP A 589 -26.93 -8.02 7.90
C ASP A 589 -25.80 -9.05 7.97
N GLY A 590 -25.93 -10.17 7.27
CA GLY A 590 -24.88 -11.17 7.09
C GLY A 590 -23.68 -10.59 6.37
N ALA A 591 -23.89 -9.80 5.32
CA ALA A 591 -22.81 -9.07 4.66
C ALA A 591 -22.10 -8.10 5.62
N HIS A 592 -22.83 -7.40 6.48
CA HIS A 592 -22.23 -6.52 7.48
C HIS A 592 -21.41 -7.29 8.53
N ILE A 593 -21.90 -8.43 9.01
CA ILE A 593 -21.16 -9.31 9.93
C ILE A 593 -19.90 -9.86 9.27
N ARG A 594 -19.98 -10.26 7.99
CA ARG A 594 -18.84 -10.68 7.18
C ARG A 594 -17.73 -9.62 7.17
N VAL A 595 -18.06 -8.35 6.90
CA VAL A 595 -17.07 -7.26 6.94
C VAL A 595 -16.48 -7.07 8.33
N LEU A 596 -17.29 -7.13 9.38
CA LEU A 596 -16.81 -6.99 10.76
C LEU A 596 -15.83 -8.11 11.14
N LEU A 597 -16.09 -9.35 10.70
CA LEU A 597 -15.19 -10.50 10.88
C LEU A 597 -13.90 -10.34 10.08
N LEU A 598 -13.98 -9.93 8.81
CA LEU A 598 -12.80 -9.70 7.99
C LEU A 598 -11.93 -8.58 8.56
N THR A 599 -12.55 -7.49 9.01
CA THR A 599 -11.88 -6.40 9.72
C THR A 599 -11.21 -6.91 11.01
N PHE A 600 -11.91 -7.77 11.75
CA PHE A 600 -11.36 -8.39 12.95
C PHE A 600 -10.11 -9.21 12.63
N PHE A 601 -10.17 -10.14 11.68
CA PHE A 601 -9.02 -10.96 11.31
C PHE A 601 -7.87 -10.11 10.78
N TYR A 602 -8.15 -9.15 9.89
CA TYR A 602 -7.12 -8.29 9.30
C TYR A 602 -6.38 -7.42 10.34
N ARG A 603 -7.12 -6.85 11.31
CA ARG A 603 -6.55 -5.94 12.32
C ARG A 603 -6.08 -6.63 13.60
N TYR A 604 -6.57 -7.82 13.91
CA TYR A 604 -6.19 -8.56 15.12
C TYR A 604 -5.06 -9.56 14.84
N GLN A 605 -5.17 -10.35 13.77
CA GLN A 605 -4.20 -11.38 13.41
C GLN A 605 -4.11 -11.56 11.89
N ARG A 606 -3.36 -10.67 11.23
CA ARG A 606 -3.24 -10.62 9.77
C ARG A 606 -2.67 -11.91 9.18
N ASP A 607 -1.73 -12.54 9.89
CA ASP A 607 -1.07 -13.78 9.48
C ASP A 607 -2.08 -14.90 9.16
N LEU A 608 -3.26 -14.89 9.76
CA LEU A 608 -4.31 -15.88 9.48
C LEU A 608 -4.83 -15.77 8.02
N ILE A 609 -4.93 -14.54 7.51
CA ILE A 609 -5.37 -14.28 6.13
C ILE A 609 -4.21 -14.49 5.16
N GLU A 610 -3.01 -14.02 5.51
CA GLU A 610 -1.82 -14.15 4.64
C GLU A 610 -1.42 -15.61 4.42
N ASN A 611 -1.56 -16.47 5.44
CA ASN A 611 -1.36 -17.91 5.31
C ASN A 611 -2.55 -18.65 4.66
N GLY A 612 -3.63 -17.94 4.29
CA GLY A 612 -4.75 -18.51 3.54
C GLY A 612 -5.69 -19.40 4.36
N TYR A 613 -5.84 -19.15 5.67
CA TYR A 613 -6.69 -19.97 6.54
C TYR A 613 -8.14 -19.46 6.66
N VAL A 614 -8.46 -18.26 6.15
CA VAL A 614 -9.80 -17.66 6.22
C VAL A 614 -10.57 -17.87 4.91
N TYR A 615 -11.80 -18.36 5.04
CA TYR A 615 -12.69 -18.67 3.94
C TYR A 615 -14.09 -18.09 4.19
N VAL A 616 -14.84 -17.85 3.11
CA VAL A 616 -16.26 -17.51 3.13
C VAL A 616 -17.04 -18.64 2.47
N ALA A 617 -18.12 -19.09 3.11
CA ALA A 617 -19.01 -20.10 2.55
C ALA A 617 -19.98 -19.47 1.53
N CYS A 618 -20.24 -20.18 0.44
CA CYS A 618 -21.16 -19.77 -0.61
C CYS A 618 -22.40 -20.69 -0.61
N PRO A 619 -23.46 -20.36 0.15
CA PRO A 619 -24.72 -21.11 0.09
C PRO A 619 -25.45 -20.86 -1.25
N PRO A 620 -26.30 -21.79 -1.71
CA PRO A 620 -27.11 -21.59 -2.91
C PRO A 620 -28.22 -20.57 -2.66
N LEU A 621 -28.52 -19.74 -3.67
CA LEU A 621 -29.62 -18.76 -3.60
C LEU A 621 -30.97 -19.39 -3.92
N TYR A 622 -30.99 -20.36 -4.83
CA TYR A 622 -32.20 -20.96 -5.34
C TYR A 622 -32.19 -22.47 -5.23
N LYS A 623 -33.37 -23.03 -4.99
CA LYS A 623 -33.67 -24.44 -5.14
C LYS A 623 -34.79 -24.60 -6.16
N ILE A 624 -34.50 -25.30 -7.24
CA ILE A 624 -35.44 -25.57 -8.32
C ILE A 624 -35.85 -27.03 -8.23
N THR A 625 -37.14 -27.29 -8.06
CA THR A 625 -37.69 -28.64 -8.02
C THR A 625 -38.56 -28.88 -9.25
N SER A 626 -38.14 -29.79 -10.12
CA SER A 626 -38.90 -30.21 -11.31
C SER A 626 -39.21 -31.70 -11.23
N GLY A 627 -40.46 -32.02 -10.90
CA GLY A 627 -40.90 -33.41 -10.67
C GLY A 627 -40.15 -34.07 -9.51
N ARG A 628 -39.22 -34.99 -9.82
CA ARG A 628 -38.36 -35.69 -8.84
C ARG A 628 -36.94 -35.14 -8.76
N LYS A 629 -36.54 -34.22 -9.65
CA LYS A 629 -35.20 -33.63 -9.66
C LYS A 629 -35.20 -32.35 -8.82
N VAL A 630 -34.15 -32.20 -8.02
CA VAL A 630 -33.88 -31.01 -7.21
C VAL A 630 -32.51 -30.51 -7.62
N GLU A 631 -32.44 -29.25 -8.03
CA GLU A 631 -31.20 -28.57 -8.39
C GLU A 631 -31.00 -27.35 -7.48
N TYR A 632 -29.76 -27.14 -7.06
CA TYR A 632 -29.35 -25.97 -6.28
C TYR A 632 -28.56 -25.03 -7.17
N VAL A 633 -28.96 -23.77 -7.19
CA VAL A 633 -28.40 -22.78 -8.09
C VAL A 633 -27.90 -21.59 -7.29
N TYR A 634 -26.73 -21.09 -7.68
CA TYR A 634 -25.97 -20.12 -6.88
C TYR A 634 -26.15 -18.70 -7.40
N ASP A 635 -26.38 -18.48 -8.70
CA ASP A 635 -26.61 -17.15 -9.29
C ASP A 635 -27.89 -17.07 -10.15
N GLU A 636 -28.31 -15.83 -10.42
CA GLU A 636 -29.51 -15.53 -11.21
C GLU A 636 -29.38 -16.01 -12.67
N GLY A 637 -28.20 -15.86 -13.28
CA GLY A 637 -27.95 -16.29 -14.66
C GLY A 637 -28.00 -17.82 -14.81
N ALA A 638 -27.42 -18.56 -13.87
CA ALA A 638 -27.50 -20.01 -13.81
C ALA A 638 -28.94 -20.48 -13.54
N LYS A 639 -29.75 -19.70 -12.83
CA LYS A 639 -31.18 -20.01 -12.62
C LYS A 639 -31.93 -19.90 -13.93
N GLU A 640 -31.74 -18.81 -14.67
CA GLU A 640 -32.34 -18.61 -15.99
C GLU A 640 -31.90 -19.70 -16.97
N ALA A 641 -30.60 -19.97 -17.07
CA ALA A 641 -30.06 -21.01 -17.94
C ALA A 641 -30.59 -22.42 -17.59
N TYR A 642 -30.74 -22.74 -16.30
CA TYR A 642 -31.32 -24.02 -15.89
C TYR A 642 -32.81 -24.11 -16.25
N LEU A 643 -33.58 -23.03 -16.03
CA LEU A 643 -34.99 -22.97 -16.42
C LEU A 643 -35.18 -23.08 -17.94
N GLU A 644 -34.33 -22.45 -18.73
CA GLU A 644 -34.31 -22.60 -20.20
C GLU A 644 -34.01 -24.05 -20.61
N SER A 645 -33.05 -24.70 -19.95
CA SER A 645 -32.66 -26.08 -20.24
C SER A 645 -33.76 -27.12 -19.99
N LEU A 646 -34.73 -26.79 -19.12
CA LEU A 646 -35.88 -27.65 -18.83
C LEU A 646 -36.96 -27.58 -19.93
N GLY A 647 -36.95 -26.54 -20.77
CA GLY A 647 -37.99 -26.23 -21.75
C GLY A 647 -39.24 -25.59 -21.14
N GLU A 648 -39.95 -24.75 -21.90
CA GLU A 648 -41.04 -23.87 -21.42
C GLU A 648 -42.13 -24.60 -20.60
N GLU A 649 -42.54 -25.80 -21.03
CA GLU A 649 -43.63 -26.54 -20.38
C GLU A 649 -43.22 -27.13 -19.02
N ALA A 650 -41.96 -27.54 -18.86
CA ALA A 650 -41.44 -28.07 -17.60
C ALA A 650 -40.97 -26.94 -16.65
N ALA A 651 -40.46 -25.84 -17.20
CA ALA A 651 -40.13 -24.63 -16.45
C ALA A 651 -41.37 -24.04 -15.77
N GLY A 652 -42.51 -23.98 -16.47
CA GLY A 652 -43.78 -23.52 -15.90
C GLY A 652 -44.36 -24.41 -14.79
N ARG A 653 -43.90 -25.66 -14.66
CA ARG A 653 -44.30 -26.60 -13.59
C ARG A 653 -43.25 -26.72 -12.48
N ALA A 654 -42.07 -26.10 -12.63
CA ALA A 654 -41.01 -26.15 -11.65
C ALA A 654 -41.37 -25.31 -10.42
N THR A 655 -41.10 -25.83 -9.23
CA THR A 655 -41.22 -25.06 -7.99
C THR A 655 -39.90 -24.39 -7.68
N LEU A 656 -39.89 -23.05 -7.68
CA LEU A 656 -38.73 -22.23 -7.31
C LEU A 656 -38.83 -21.81 -5.85
N GLN A 657 -37.83 -22.15 -5.05
CA GLN A 657 -37.66 -21.66 -3.69
C GLN A 657 -36.38 -20.81 -3.62
N ARG A 658 -36.50 -19.56 -3.19
CA ARG A 658 -35.36 -18.70 -2.86
C ARG A 658 -35.06 -18.82 -1.37
N PHE A 659 -33.80 -19.08 -1.02
CA PHE A 659 -33.36 -19.05 0.38
C PHE A 659 -33.10 -17.60 0.80
N LYS A 660 -33.67 -17.18 1.93
CA LYS A 660 -33.43 -15.85 2.50
C LYS A 660 -32.43 -15.85 3.64
N GLY A 661 -32.28 -16.98 4.32
CA GLY A 661 -31.31 -17.17 5.39
C GLY A 661 -30.99 -18.65 5.59
N LEU A 662 -29.80 -18.92 6.13
CA LEU A 662 -29.28 -20.27 6.36
C LEU A 662 -30.14 -21.07 7.34
N GLY A 663 -30.87 -20.39 8.23
CA GLY A 663 -31.80 -20.99 9.18
C GLY A 663 -33.04 -21.63 8.52
N GLU A 664 -33.34 -21.32 7.26
CA GLU A 664 -34.45 -21.91 6.50
C GLU A 664 -34.07 -23.25 5.85
N MET A 665 -32.77 -23.55 5.78
CA MET A 665 -32.26 -24.78 5.19
C MET A 665 -32.32 -25.94 6.19
N MET A 666 -32.81 -27.09 5.73
CA MET A 666 -32.75 -28.32 6.52
C MET A 666 -31.29 -28.76 6.69
N PRO A 667 -30.91 -29.41 7.81
CA PRO A 667 -29.52 -29.81 8.07
C PRO A 667 -28.85 -30.60 6.93
N GLN A 668 -29.60 -31.51 6.31
CA GLN A 668 -29.10 -32.29 5.18
C GLN A 668 -28.85 -31.43 3.94
N GLN A 669 -29.71 -30.45 3.67
CA GLN A 669 -29.53 -29.53 2.55
C GLN A 669 -28.28 -28.69 2.74
N LEU A 670 -28.10 -28.14 3.96
CA LEU A 670 -26.93 -27.35 4.31
C LEU A 670 -25.62 -28.16 4.18
N TRP A 671 -25.66 -29.45 4.54
CA TRP A 671 -24.54 -30.37 4.31
C TRP A 671 -24.26 -30.54 2.82
N ASP A 672 -25.27 -30.97 2.05
CA ASP A 672 -25.12 -31.32 0.64
C ASP A 672 -24.72 -30.13 -0.25
N THR A 673 -24.99 -28.89 0.17
CA THR A 673 -24.71 -27.70 -0.66
C THR A 673 -23.50 -26.89 -0.20
N THR A 674 -23.23 -26.83 1.11
CA THR A 674 -22.37 -25.76 1.66
C THR A 674 -21.32 -26.28 2.65
N MET A 675 -21.60 -27.36 3.39
CA MET A 675 -20.66 -27.86 4.41
C MET A 675 -19.84 -29.06 3.97
N ASN A 676 -20.35 -29.89 3.04
CA ASN A 676 -19.68 -31.10 2.58
C ASN A 676 -18.41 -30.76 1.76
N PRO A 677 -17.20 -31.17 2.21
CA PRO A 677 -15.94 -30.90 1.53
C PRO A 677 -15.86 -31.36 0.07
N ASP A 678 -16.61 -32.38 -0.31
CA ASP A 678 -16.53 -32.99 -1.64
C ASP A 678 -17.28 -32.19 -2.73
N VAL A 679 -18.25 -31.35 -2.33
CA VAL A 679 -19.17 -30.67 -3.26
C VAL A 679 -19.30 -29.16 -3.02
N ARG A 680 -18.89 -28.66 -1.86
CA ARG A 680 -19.03 -27.24 -1.53
C ARG A 680 -18.05 -26.37 -2.30
N THR A 681 -18.44 -25.12 -2.47
CA THR A 681 -17.56 -24.03 -2.94
C THR A 681 -17.27 -23.09 -1.78
N LEU A 682 -15.99 -22.80 -1.55
CA LEU A 682 -15.52 -21.82 -0.58
C LEU A 682 -14.70 -20.74 -1.28
N MET A 683 -14.91 -19.50 -0.89
CA MET A 683 -14.06 -18.39 -1.30
C MET A 683 -12.91 -18.22 -0.30
N GLN A 684 -11.67 -18.39 -0.75
CA GLN A 684 -10.50 -18.10 0.09
C GLN A 684 -10.22 -16.61 0.10
N VAL A 685 -10.03 -16.03 1.29
CA VAL A 685 -9.70 -14.61 1.44
C VAL A 685 -8.19 -14.43 1.31
N LYS A 686 -7.76 -13.51 0.44
CA LYS A 686 -6.36 -13.12 0.25
C LYS A 686 -6.21 -11.60 0.28
N VAL A 687 -5.01 -11.13 0.62
CA VAL A 687 -4.65 -9.71 0.60
C VAL A 687 -3.56 -9.51 -0.44
N ASP A 688 -3.95 -8.91 -1.57
CA ASP A 688 -3.03 -8.69 -2.70
C ASP A 688 -2.18 -7.41 -2.49
N ASP A 689 -2.77 -6.37 -1.90
CA ASP A 689 -2.10 -5.11 -1.56
C ASP A 689 -2.47 -4.69 -0.14
N CYS A 690 -1.54 -4.90 0.80
CA CYS A 690 -1.74 -4.55 2.21
C CYS A 690 -2.01 -3.05 2.40
N ALA A 691 -1.38 -2.17 1.61
CA ALA A 691 -1.54 -0.72 1.78
C ALA A 691 -2.94 -0.27 1.32
N ARG A 692 -3.38 -0.77 0.17
CA ARG A 692 -4.74 -0.53 -0.32
C ARG A 692 -5.80 -1.12 0.62
N ALA A 693 -5.60 -2.36 1.09
CA ALA A 693 -6.50 -2.99 2.05
C ALA A 693 -6.61 -2.16 3.35
N ASP A 694 -5.49 -1.67 3.86
CA ASP A 694 -5.44 -0.82 5.06
C ASP A 694 -6.26 0.47 4.89
N GLN A 695 -6.09 1.13 3.74
CA GLN A 695 -6.82 2.35 3.41
C GLN A 695 -8.33 2.07 3.32
N VAL A 696 -8.71 0.99 2.65
CA VAL A 696 -10.13 0.60 2.47
C VAL A 696 -10.78 0.29 3.82
N PHE A 697 -10.14 -0.53 4.68
CA PHE A 697 -10.66 -0.79 6.02
C PHE A 697 -10.75 0.49 6.86
N SER A 698 -9.75 1.38 6.77
CA SER A 698 -9.75 2.65 7.51
C SER A 698 -10.91 3.56 7.09
N VAL A 699 -11.20 3.66 5.80
CA VAL A 699 -12.31 4.47 5.26
C VAL A 699 -13.67 3.86 5.63
N LEU A 700 -13.82 2.56 5.44
CA LEU A 700 -15.09 1.87 5.63
C LEU A 700 -15.44 1.66 7.09
N MET A 701 -14.45 1.33 7.93
CA MET A 701 -14.67 0.90 9.30
C MET A 701 -14.24 1.94 10.34
N GLY A 702 -13.55 3.02 9.95
CA GLY A 702 -13.08 4.07 10.86
C GLY A 702 -14.18 4.99 11.44
N ASP A 703 -13.79 6.09 12.09
CA ASP A 703 -14.73 7.01 12.74
C ASP A 703 -15.34 8.08 11.81
N GLN A 704 -14.76 8.25 10.62
CA GLN A 704 -15.03 9.39 9.75
C GLN A 704 -16.16 9.12 8.76
N VAL A 705 -17.25 9.87 8.89
CA VAL A 705 -18.47 9.68 8.08
C VAL A 705 -18.32 10.27 6.67
N GLY A 706 -17.64 11.40 6.52
CA GLY A 706 -17.48 12.09 5.22
C GLY A 706 -16.78 11.23 4.16
N PRO A 707 -15.53 10.78 4.39
CA PRO A 707 -14.78 9.95 3.44
C PRO A 707 -15.51 8.66 3.09
N ARG A 708 -16.16 8.04 4.09
CA ARG A 708 -16.98 6.86 3.87
C ARG A 708 -18.13 7.18 2.92
N ARG A 709 -18.86 8.27 3.16
CA ARG A 709 -19.97 8.71 2.29
C ARG A 709 -19.49 8.99 0.87
N ASP A 710 -18.35 9.63 0.69
CA ASP A 710 -17.79 9.94 -0.63
C ASP A 710 -17.36 8.67 -1.36
N PHE A 711 -16.73 7.74 -0.64
CA PHE A 711 -16.37 6.42 -1.16
C PHE A 711 -17.61 5.65 -1.61
N ILE A 712 -18.67 5.65 -0.80
CA ILE A 712 -19.93 5.02 -1.17
C ILE A 712 -20.55 5.68 -2.40
N SER A 713 -20.59 7.02 -2.44
CA SER A 713 -21.22 7.75 -3.54
C SER A 713 -20.49 7.52 -4.87
N LYS A 714 -19.15 7.53 -4.84
CA LYS A 714 -18.32 7.30 -6.03
C LYS A 714 -18.49 5.90 -6.63
N ASN A 715 -18.72 4.91 -5.78
CA ASN A 715 -18.83 3.52 -6.23
C ASN A 715 -20.28 3.04 -6.35
N ALA A 716 -21.27 3.85 -5.92
CA ALA A 716 -22.68 3.47 -5.96
C ALA A 716 -23.18 3.18 -7.38
N GLU A 717 -22.71 3.93 -8.37
CA GLU A 717 -23.11 3.81 -9.78
C GLU A 717 -22.53 2.57 -10.47
N SER A 718 -21.47 1.98 -9.92
CA SER A 718 -20.81 0.79 -10.46
C SER A 718 -21.42 -0.55 -10.00
N LEU A 719 -22.47 -0.51 -9.17
CA LEU A 719 -23.04 -1.70 -8.53
C LEU A 719 -24.31 -2.14 -9.24
N MET A 720 -24.32 -3.35 -9.77
CA MET A 720 -25.54 -4.06 -10.10
C MET A 720 -26.13 -4.64 -8.81
N LEU A 721 -27.44 -4.52 -8.61
CA LEU A 721 -28.13 -5.09 -7.44
C LEU A 721 -27.98 -6.62 -7.37
N ASP A 722 -27.75 -7.27 -8.52
CA ASP A 722 -27.62 -8.72 -8.65
C ASP A 722 -26.26 -9.24 -8.14
N ASP A 723 -25.24 -8.38 -8.09
CA ASP A 723 -23.91 -8.72 -7.56
C ASP A 723 -23.87 -8.73 -6.02
N LEU A 724 -24.97 -8.32 -5.35
CA LEU A 724 -25.05 -8.23 -3.89
C LEU A 724 -25.28 -9.57 -3.20
N ASP A 725 -25.77 -10.56 -3.95
CA ASP A 725 -26.12 -11.87 -3.42
C ASP A 725 -24.88 -12.83 -3.35
N PHE A 726 -23.68 -12.34 -3.70
CA PHE A 726 -22.39 -13.05 -3.64
C PHE A 726 -21.38 -12.44 -2.63
#